data_AF-A0A951P2L2-F1
#
_entry.id   AF-A0A951P2L2-F1
#
_cell.length_a   1.000
_cell.length_b   1.000
_cell.length_c   1.000
_cell.angle_alpha   90.00
_cell.angle_beta   90.00
_cell.angle_gamma   90.00
#
_symmetry.space_group_name_H-M   'P 1'
#
loop_
_entity.id
_entity.type
_entity.pdbx_description
1 polymer ?
#
loop_
_entity_poly.entity_id
_entity_poly.type
_entity_poly.pdbx_seq_one_letter_code
_entity_poly.pdbx_strand_id
1 'polypeptide(L)'
;MTQAGIQPSRDQIAKVDNAVKDADAKFKDPKLRQKLTPDEIKLLHEYYRKEYGEKIFDFQTKKGCEKEIKKQKDWHTLVDNYARRYQWAMYCLILCRTEVVNIVLKECALALKSPLVAKSVGSTDLSSDYDVTIAAPDGNDVKILRAFNEAIKKEFQAQPGTLFDTNIYVKDYTKVEKNIEFSDVEDYKDSDLADGTKAMSDGDQDIAALVKQRRFSTSDEWKSYVTSVCQGFDLELQIKVRKQYDIADALFNLAVRDLLTALEDQFQKKKYFGLQMPLIDVDKDGQQIDDAKAANTLYRTLSDRLGTIAILYKRFESAKNGIKLKSLQKLWEPAQSPEQWQKVSKNLLVELATEAQANNSELLHLIQDYSDTTKSSELQKNPELFRDLVLKTSNRLYADVMERVRKAQKNPEVAKYETGRAIFFASEAYVSEGAVFDVVLGNQGSEEEKRKARAMIRPVHLLESFNEQYADFLKDIKHYAHGKALQDLKADEAGRLYYRSSKYLDRFFKAGEGLLEKTGGSTTMEKLAMKPLQLQSEKAVGEFKNAVGVLVQIRKGNYQFTEQEKGLSVEAKAFSLMTTQNIKNAQEFVDRITALAQTFNIEARKLIELKNNIYDDEKTTISFVKAYAELLGK
;
A
#
# COMPACT_ATOMS: atom_id res chain seq x y z
N MET A 1 51.53 -2.65 -2.41
CA MET A 1 52.70 -1.98 -3.02
C MET A 1 53.15 -0.79 -2.18
N THR A 2 52.28 0.18 -1.90
CA THR A 2 52.61 1.36 -1.08
C THR A 2 53.06 1.01 0.35
N GLN A 3 52.40 0.05 1.00
CA GLN A 3 52.83 -0.46 2.32
C GLN A 3 54.21 -1.16 2.30
N ALA A 4 54.69 -1.56 1.12
CA ALA A 4 56.00 -2.17 0.93
C ALA A 4 57.04 -1.17 0.38
N GLY A 5 56.71 0.12 0.28
CA GLY A 5 57.60 1.15 -0.28
C GLY A 5 57.84 1.06 -1.79
N ILE A 6 57.14 0.17 -2.50
CA ILE A 6 57.30 -0.01 -3.95
C ILE A 6 56.37 0.98 -4.65
N GLN A 7 56.94 1.92 -5.41
CA GLN A 7 56.15 2.79 -6.27
C GLN A 7 55.61 2.00 -7.48
N PRO A 8 54.29 2.08 -7.76
CA PRO A 8 53.72 1.45 -8.94
C PRO A 8 54.23 2.11 -10.21
N SER A 9 54.44 1.33 -11.27
CA SER A 9 54.79 1.86 -12.59
C SER A 9 53.63 2.65 -13.18
N ARG A 10 53.91 3.53 -14.16
CA ARG A 10 52.87 4.28 -14.89
C ARG A 10 51.80 3.35 -15.50
N ASP A 11 52.23 2.21 -16.03
CA ASP A 11 51.32 1.23 -16.64
C ASP A 11 50.41 0.57 -15.59
N GLN A 12 50.94 0.30 -14.38
CA GLN A 12 50.15 -0.24 -13.28
C GLN A 12 49.10 0.77 -12.80
N ILE A 13 49.47 2.06 -12.71
CA ILE A 13 48.53 3.14 -12.39
C ILE A 13 47.43 3.23 -13.45
N ALA A 14 47.81 3.28 -14.73
CA ALA A 14 46.85 3.35 -15.83
C ALA A 14 45.90 2.16 -15.87
N LYS A 15 46.38 0.95 -15.55
CA LYS A 15 45.54 -0.26 -15.47
C LYS A 15 44.49 -0.16 -14.35
N VAL A 16 44.88 0.35 -13.18
CA VAL A 16 43.93 0.56 -12.06
C VAL A 16 42.93 1.65 -12.42
N ASP A 17 43.38 2.77 -13.01
CA ASP A 17 42.49 3.86 -13.42
C ASP A 17 41.45 3.41 -14.45
N ASN A 18 41.85 2.58 -15.42
CA ASN A 18 40.92 2.00 -16.40
C ASN A 18 39.95 1.02 -15.73
N ALA A 19 40.41 0.17 -14.82
CA ALA A 19 39.53 -0.74 -14.07
C ALA A 19 38.51 0.01 -13.21
N VAL A 20 38.90 1.12 -12.58
CA VAL A 20 38.00 2.00 -11.83
C VAL A 20 36.98 2.66 -12.77
N LYS A 21 37.39 3.16 -13.93
CA LYS A 21 36.47 3.74 -14.93
C LYS A 21 35.47 2.72 -15.45
N ASP A 22 35.91 1.50 -15.73
CA ASP A 22 35.04 0.41 -16.19
C ASP A 22 34.04 0.00 -15.10
N ALA A 23 34.51 -0.13 -13.86
CA ALA A 23 33.64 -0.39 -12.71
C ALA A 23 32.64 0.75 -12.48
N ASP A 24 33.06 2.01 -12.64
CA ASP A 24 32.21 3.20 -12.44
C ASP A 24 31.16 3.32 -13.56
N ALA A 25 31.55 3.01 -14.80
CA ALA A 25 30.62 2.92 -15.92
C ALA A 25 29.57 1.83 -15.68
N LYS A 26 29.98 0.64 -15.22
CA LYS A 26 29.06 -0.45 -14.82
C LYS A 26 28.17 -0.03 -13.66
N PHE A 27 28.71 0.68 -12.67
CA PHE A 27 27.96 1.15 -11.51
C PHE A 27 26.89 2.19 -11.88
N LYS A 28 27.22 3.11 -12.79
CA LYS A 28 26.30 4.14 -13.30
C LYS A 28 25.19 3.56 -14.16
N ASP A 29 25.41 2.45 -14.84
CA ASP A 29 24.37 1.72 -15.57
C ASP A 29 23.58 0.77 -14.65
N PRO A 30 22.28 1.02 -14.37
CA PRO A 30 21.49 0.15 -13.50
C PRO A 30 21.44 -1.33 -13.94
N LYS A 31 21.55 -1.63 -15.24
CA LYS A 31 21.53 -3.00 -15.77
C LYS A 31 22.85 -3.73 -15.56
N LEU A 32 23.96 -2.99 -15.51
CA LEU A 32 25.30 -3.55 -15.30
C LEU A 32 25.71 -3.54 -13.82
N ARG A 33 25.11 -2.67 -13.01
CA ARG A 33 25.41 -2.54 -11.58
C ARG A 33 25.30 -3.87 -10.83
N GLN A 34 24.25 -4.65 -11.12
CA GLN A 34 24.03 -5.97 -10.52
C GLN A 34 25.10 -7.01 -10.91
N LYS A 35 25.93 -6.72 -11.92
CA LYS A 35 27.02 -7.57 -12.40
C LYS A 35 28.39 -7.14 -11.86
N LEU A 36 28.44 -6.15 -10.98
CA LEU A 36 29.69 -5.74 -10.33
C LEU A 36 30.24 -6.89 -9.49
N THR A 37 31.50 -7.24 -9.74
CA THR A 37 32.25 -8.21 -8.95
C THR A 37 32.66 -7.63 -7.60
N PRO A 38 32.94 -8.46 -6.58
CA PRO A 38 33.47 -7.99 -5.30
C PRO A 38 34.72 -7.11 -5.44
N ASP A 39 35.61 -7.42 -6.39
CA ASP A 39 36.81 -6.63 -6.65
C ASP A 39 36.49 -5.25 -7.26
N GLU A 40 35.53 -5.17 -8.18
CA GLU A 40 35.06 -3.89 -8.74
C GLU A 40 34.39 -3.03 -7.67
N ILE A 41 33.60 -3.63 -6.78
CA ILE A 41 33.00 -2.93 -5.64
C ILE A 41 34.11 -2.36 -4.72
N LYS A 42 35.14 -3.16 -4.45
CA LYS A 42 36.30 -2.73 -3.65
C LYS A 42 37.06 -1.58 -4.32
N LEU A 43 37.27 -1.66 -5.64
CA LEU A 43 37.92 -0.59 -6.41
C LEU A 43 37.12 0.72 -6.37
N LEU A 44 35.80 0.65 -6.58
CA LEU A 44 34.91 1.81 -6.49
C LEU A 44 34.94 2.44 -5.10
N HIS A 45 34.95 1.61 -4.06
CA HIS A 45 35.07 2.10 -2.69
C HIS A 45 36.38 2.88 -2.48
N GLU A 46 37.53 2.32 -2.88
CA GLU A 46 38.82 3.01 -2.74
C GLU A 46 38.87 4.33 -3.52
N TYR A 47 38.32 4.34 -4.74
CA TYR A 47 38.18 5.53 -5.57
C TYR A 47 37.34 6.61 -4.88
N TYR A 48 36.11 6.28 -4.46
CA TYR A 48 35.21 7.24 -3.84
C TYR A 48 35.66 7.69 -2.44
N ARG A 49 36.34 6.82 -1.68
CA ARG A 49 36.98 7.21 -0.40
C ARG A 49 38.04 8.29 -0.62
N LYS A 50 38.84 8.18 -1.68
CA LYS A 50 39.85 9.19 -2.02
C LYS A 50 39.22 10.50 -2.49
N GLU A 51 38.13 10.42 -3.26
CA GLU A 51 37.42 11.57 -3.80
C GLU A 51 36.66 12.37 -2.71
N TYR A 52 36.00 11.67 -1.78
CA TYR A 52 35.12 12.29 -0.78
C TYR A 52 35.69 12.34 0.64
N GLY A 53 36.83 11.68 0.91
CA GLY A 53 37.55 11.71 2.19
C GLY A 53 37.22 10.57 3.16
N GLU A 54 38.15 10.25 4.06
CA GLU A 54 38.08 9.08 4.96
C GLU A 54 37.03 9.18 6.06
N LYS A 55 36.68 10.40 6.48
CA LYS A 55 35.77 10.60 7.62
C LYS A 55 34.35 10.12 7.36
N ILE A 56 34.01 9.86 6.11
CA ILE A 56 32.60 9.78 5.76
C ILE A 56 32.04 8.37 6.00
N PHE A 57 32.77 7.24 5.83
CA PHE A 57 32.10 5.92 5.82
C PHE A 57 32.91 4.67 6.24
N ASP A 58 32.28 3.77 7.01
CA ASP A 58 32.66 2.36 7.22
C ASP A 58 31.69 1.45 6.43
N PHE A 59 31.50 1.68 5.14
CA PHE A 59 30.64 0.83 4.30
C PHE A 59 31.41 -0.33 3.64
N GLN A 60 32.69 -0.49 3.99
CA GLN A 60 33.53 -1.60 3.54
C GLN A 60 33.12 -2.93 4.15
N THR A 61 32.49 -2.86 5.32
CA THR A 61 32.14 -4.03 6.11
C THR A 61 30.63 -4.08 6.29
N LYS A 62 30.08 -5.29 6.27
CA LYS A 62 28.70 -5.55 6.67
C LYS A 62 28.37 -4.86 8.00
N LYS A 63 29.28 -4.96 8.98
CA LYS A 63 29.12 -4.37 10.31
C LYS A 63 28.97 -2.85 10.29
N GLY A 64 29.72 -2.15 9.44
CA GLY A 64 29.60 -0.71 9.35
C GLY A 64 28.37 -0.25 8.57
N CYS A 65 27.92 -0.99 7.54
CA CYS A 65 26.60 -0.80 6.94
C CYS A 65 25.47 -1.01 7.96
N GLU A 66 25.49 -2.12 8.71
CA GLU A 66 24.52 -2.41 9.77
C GLU A 66 24.50 -1.32 10.84
N LYS A 67 25.68 -0.81 11.24
CA LYS A 67 25.79 0.28 12.20
C LYS A 67 25.10 1.55 11.70
N GLU A 68 25.27 1.91 10.43
CA GLU A 68 24.61 3.09 9.87
C GLU A 68 23.09 2.88 9.74
N ILE A 69 22.65 1.68 9.34
CA ILE A 69 21.23 1.33 9.28
C ILE A 69 20.59 1.45 10.68
N LYS A 70 21.24 0.87 11.72
CA LYS A 70 20.80 0.99 13.12
C LYS A 70 20.78 2.43 13.63
N LYS A 71 21.70 3.28 13.13
CA LYS A 71 21.79 4.69 13.51
C LYS A 71 20.65 5.51 12.94
N GLN A 72 20.31 5.33 11.66
CA GLN A 72 19.25 6.11 11.01
C GLN A 72 17.85 5.59 11.34
N LYS A 73 17.70 4.28 11.59
CA LYS A 73 16.44 3.59 11.95
C LYS A 73 15.31 3.66 10.91
N ASP A 74 15.53 4.37 9.81
CA ASP A 74 14.56 4.59 8.74
C ASP A 74 15.27 4.58 7.38
N TRP A 75 14.80 3.72 6.48
CA TRP A 75 15.39 3.56 5.15
C TRP A 75 15.22 4.81 4.28
N HIS A 76 14.11 5.53 4.42
CA HIS A 76 13.86 6.75 3.65
C HIS A 76 14.88 7.83 3.97
N THR A 77 15.23 7.97 5.25
CA THR A 77 16.31 8.85 5.71
C THR A 77 17.66 8.44 5.12
N LEU A 78 17.96 7.14 5.00
CA LEU A 78 19.15 6.67 4.29
C LEU A 78 19.11 7.04 2.80
N VAL A 79 17.99 6.80 2.12
CA VAL A 79 17.82 7.17 0.71
C VAL A 79 18.06 8.68 0.51
N ASP A 80 17.48 9.52 1.35
CA ASP A 80 17.61 10.98 1.26
C ASP A 80 19.06 11.45 1.51
N ASN A 81 19.75 10.83 2.48
CA ASN A 81 21.14 11.17 2.82
C ASN A 81 22.16 10.66 1.80
N TYR A 82 21.94 9.46 1.23
CA TYR A 82 22.98 8.73 0.48
C TYR A 82 22.66 8.58 -1.01
N ALA A 83 21.42 8.31 -1.42
CA ALA A 83 21.12 7.96 -2.82
C ALA A 83 21.46 9.08 -3.82
N ARG A 84 21.47 10.35 -3.37
CA ARG A 84 21.80 11.51 -4.22
C ARG A 84 23.29 11.85 -4.22
N ARG A 85 23.91 11.90 -3.05
CA ARG A 85 25.28 12.41 -2.88
C ARG A 85 26.34 11.31 -2.91
N TYR A 86 25.96 10.10 -2.51
CA TYR A 86 26.86 8.98 -2.27
C TYR A 86 26.22 7.69 -2.82
N GLN A 87 25.93 7.66 -4.12
CA GLN A 87 25.25 6.53 -4.77
C GLN A 87 25.93 5.18 -4.45
N TRP A 88 27.26 5.15 -4.42
CA TRP A 88 28.04 3.96 -4.07
C TRP A 88 27.73 3.48 -2.65
N ALA A 89 27.62 4.40 -1.69
CA ALA A 89 27.32 4.09 -0.30
C ALA A 89 25.91 3.53 -0.18
N MET A 90 24.96 4.15 -0.90
CA MET A 90 23.61 3.64 -1.01
C MET A 90 23.59 2.21 -1.59
N TYR A 91 24.43 1.93 -2.58
CA TYR A 91 24.55 0.58 -3.11
C TYR A 91 25.12 -0.42 -2.11
N CYS A 92 26.15 -0.06 -1.34
CA CYS A 92 26.65 -0.89 -0.25
C CYS A 92 25.57 -1.16 0.82
N LEU A 93 24.74 -0.15 1.14
CA LEU A 93 23.61 -0.31 2.05
C LEU A 93 22.55 -1.27 1.49
N ILE A 94 22.26 -1.22 0.18
CA ILE A 94 21.34 -2.15 -0.48
C ILE A 94 21.87 -3.57 -0.43
N LEU A 95 23.15 -3.78 -0.76
CA LEU A 95 23.77 -5.11 -0.69
C LEU A 95 23.72 -5.65 0.74
N CYS A 96 24.05 -4.82 1.73
CA CYS A 96 23.95 -5.19 3.14
C CYS A 96 22.51 -5.55 3.54
N ARG A 97 21.52 -4.73 3.16
CA ARG A 97 20.09 -5.03 3.37
C ARG A 97 19.72 -6.39 2.80
N THR A 98 20.00 -6.62 1.51
CA THR A 98 19.67 -7.87 0.81
C THR A 98 20.31 -9.07 1.50
N GLU A 99 21.58 -8.96 1.86
CA GLU A 99 22.31 -10.03 2.55
C GLU A 99 21.71 -10.32 3.94
N VAL A 100 21.45 -9.29 4.75
CA VAL A 100 20.84 -9.44 6.09
C VAL A 100 19.47 -10.10 5.99
N VAL A 101 18.60 -9.60 5.10
CA VAL A 101 17.25 -10.15 4.92
C VAL A 101 17.32 -11.61 4.48
N ASN A 102 18.15 -11.94 3.50
CA ASN A 102 18.27 -13.30 2.97
C ASN A 102 18.84 -14.27 4.01
N ILE A 103 19.84 -13.85 4.79
CA ILE A 103 20.40 -14.67 5.88
C ILE A 103 19.35 -14.93 6.95
N VAL A 104 18.62 -13.91 7.41
CA VAL A 104 17.62 -14.08 8.47
C VAL A 104 16.45 -14.95 7.99
N LEU A 105 16.01 -14.82 6.73
CA LEU A 105 15.01 -15.72 6.13
C LEU A 105 15.51 -17.17 6.09
N LYS A 106 16.75 -17.40 5.64
CA LYS A 106 17.39 -18.71 5.62
C LYS A 106 17.44 -19.33 7.03
N GLU A 107 17.90 -18.57 8.02
CA GLU A 107 17.98 -19.02 9.41
C GLU A 107 16.61 -19.38 9.99
N CYS A 108 15.57 -18.59 9.67
CA CYS A 108 14.20 -18.89 10.08
C CYS A 108 13.67 -20.20 9.47
N ALA A 109 13.95 -20.44 8.18
CA ALA A 109 13.57 -21.68 7.50
C ALA A 109 14.30 -22.91 8.08
N LEU A 110 15.61 -22.78 8.32
CA LEU A 110 16.43 -23.82 8.96
C LEU A 110 15.94 -24.15 10.37
N ALA A 111 15.64 -23.14 11.18
CA ALA A 111 15.13 -23.32 12.54
C ALA A 111 13.79 -24.07 12.55
N LEU A 112 12.95 -23.86 11.54
CA LEU A 112 11.67 -24.55 11.36
C LEU A 112 11.79 -25.89 10.62
N LYS A 113 12.99 -26.25 10.13
CA LYS A 113 13.23 -27.42 9.27
C LYS A 113 12.25 -27.48 8.10
N SER A 114 11.95 -26.32 7.51
CA SER A 114 11.01 -26.19 6.41
C SER A 114 11.75 -25.91 5.12
N PRO A 115 11.41 -26.58 4.01
CA PRO A 115 11.85 -26.12 2.70
C PRO A 115 11.25 -24.74 2.43
N LEU A 116 11.94 -23.95 1.61
CA LEU A 116 11.59 -22.56 1.31
C LEU A 116 11.95 -22.25 -0.13
N VAL A 117 11.02 -21.60 -0.83
CA VAL A 117 11.33 -20.84 -2.04
C VAL A 117 11.04 -19.37 -1.79
N ALA A 118 11.91 -18.50 -2.30
CA ALA A 118 11.75 -17.07 -2.22
C ALA A 118 12.04 -16.42 -3.58
N LYS A 119 11.23 -15.42 -3.91
CA LYS A 119 11.38 -14.54 -5.06
C LYS A 119 11.47 -13.12 -4.57
N SER A 120 12.50 -12.38 -4.95
CA SER A 120 12.46 -10.92 -4.92
C SER A 120 12.22 -10.39 -6.31
N VAL A 121 11.28 -9.46 -6.48
CA VAL A 121 11.15 -8.69 -7.72
C VAL A 121 12.27 -7.66 -7.73
N GLY A 122 13.47 -8.13 -8.08
CA GLY A 122 14.71 -7.37 -7.93
C GLY A 122 14.58 -5.98 -8.54
N SER A 123 14.85 -4.95 -7.74
CA SER A 123 14.80 -3.59 -8.23
C SER A 123 16.19 -3.09 -8.60
N THR A 124 16.26 -2.39 -9.73
CA THR A 124 17.49 -1.76 -10.24
C THR A 124 17.75 -0.38 -9.63
N ASP A 125 16.74 0.20 -8.98
CA ASP A 125 16.78 1.58 -8.49
C ASP A 125 17.32 1.63 -7.04
N LEU A 126 18.23 2.55 -6.74
CA LEU A 126 18.88 2.62 -5.42
C LEU A 126 17.91 2.96 -4.26
N SER A 127 16.76 3.53 -4.59
CA SER A 127 15.74 3.99 -3.63
C SER A 127 14.55 3.06 -3.51
N SER A 128 14.69 1.83 -4.00
CA SER A 128 13.58 0.90 -4.08
C SER A 128 13.44 0.00 -2.87
N ASP A 129 12.18 -0.29 -2.60
CA ASP A 129 11.66 -1.28 -1.67
C ASP A 129 12.27 -2.66 -2.00
N TYR A 130 12.48 -3.49 -0.97
CA TYR A 130 12.93 -4.87 -1.13
C TYR A 130 11.79 -5.83 -0.81
N ASP A 131 10.97 -6.06 -1.83
CA ASP A 131 9.85 -6.97 -1.74
C ASP A 131 10.30 -8.41 -1.98
N VAL A 132 9.97 -9.30 -1.04
CA VAL A 132 10.25 -10.73 -1.13
C VAL A 132 8.95 -11.51 -0.94
N THR A 133 8.59 -12.32 -1.93
CA THR A 133 7.52 -13.31 -1.80
C THR A 133 8.11 -14.65 -1.41
N ILE A 134 7.56 -15.30 -0.39
CA ILE A 134 8.01 -16.60 0.11
C ILE A 134 6.90 -17.65 0.03
N ALA A 135 7.29 -18.89 -0.25
CA ALA A 135 6.41 -20.05 -0.16
C ALA A 135 7.10 -21.22 0.54
N ALA A 136 6.33 -21.93 1.34
CA ALA A 136 6.73 -23.12 2.06
C ALA A 136 5.50 -24.00 2.34
N PRO A 137 5.67 -25.32 2.52
CA PRO A 137 4.55 -26.24 2.72
C PRO A 137 3.84 -26.02 4.06
N ASP A 138 2.61 -26.52 4.17
CA ASP A 138 1.85 -26.64 5.42
C ASP A 138 1.69 -25.33 6.22
N GLY A 139 1.69 -24.18 5.53
CA GLY A 139 1.61 -22.86 6.14
C GLY A 139 2.87 -22.45 6.92
N ASN A 140 4.00 -23.13 6.70
CA ASN A 140 5.28 -22.75 7.31
C ASN A 140 5.79 -21.41 6.78
N ASP A 141 5.34 -20.96 5.61
CA ASP A 141 5.63 -19.63 5.07
C ASP A 141 5.17 -18.52 6.03
N VAL A 142 3.97 -18.66 6.61
CA VAL A 142 3.46 -17.76 7.64
C VAL A 142 4.31 -17.81 8.92
N LYS A 143 4.76 -19.01 9.33
CA LYS A 143 5.63 -19.16 10.50
C LYS A 143 7.01 -18.53 10.28
N ILE A 144 7.59 -18.72 9.10
CA ILE A 144 8.86 -18.11 8.67
C ILE A 144 8.73 -16.59 8.68
N LEU A 145 7.65 -16.03 8.12
CA LEU A 145 7.37 -14.59 8.17
C LEU A 145 7.35 -14.05 9.61
N ARG A 146 6.64 -14.73 10.53
CA ARG A 146 6.59 -14.32 11.94
C ARG A 146 7.98 -14.37 12.58
N ALA A 147 8.72 -15.46 12.36
CA ALA A 147 10.07 -15.64 12.88
C ALA A 147 11.03 -14.56 12.36
N PHE A 148 10.93 -14.22 11.06
CA PHE A 148 11.71 -13.17 10.42
C PHE A 148 11.45 -11.80 11.05
N ASN A 149 10.19 -11.40 11.19
CA ASN A 149 9.82 -10.11 11.79
C ASN A 149 10.34 -9.97 13.23
N GLU A 150 10.23 -11.04 14.03
CA GLU A 150 10.74 -11.04 15.40
C GLU A 150 12.28 -11.05 15.46
N ALA A 151 12.96 -11.76 14.56
CA ALA A 151 14.43 -11.79 14.49
C ALA A 151 15.01 -10.40 14.13
N ILE A 152 14.47 -9.75 13.09
CA ILE A 152 14.88 -8.38 12.72
C ILE A 152 14.60 -7.40 13.86
N LYS A 153 13.40 -7.49 14.46
CA LYS A 153 13.06 -6.61 15.59
C LYS A 153 14.02 -6.80 16.77
N LYS A 154 14.36 -8.04 17.10
CA LYS A 154 15.29 -8.34 18.20
C LYS A 154 16.68 -7.76 17.94
N GLU A 155 17.18 -7.90 16.72
CA GLU A 155 18.55 -7.49 16.35
C GLU A 155 18.69 -5.97 16.14
N PHE A 156 17.67 -5.34 15.56
CA PHE A 156 17.73 -3.95 15.12
C PHE A 156 16.78 -3.00 15.86
N GLN A 157 15.92 -3.51 16.74
CA GLN A 157 14.95 -2.74 17.53
C GLN A 157 13.92 -1.96 16.69
N ALA A 158 13.70 -2.37 15.44
CA ALA A 158 12.77 -1.76 14.50
C ALA A 158 12.10 -2.82 13.62
N GLN A 159 10.94 -2.50 13.02
CA GLN A 159 10.31 -3.36 12.02
C GLN A 159 11.11 -3.37 10.71
N PRO A 160 11.17 -4.51 9.98
CA PRO A 160 11.90 -4.59 8.70
C PRO A 160 11.40 -3.59 7.65
N GLY A 161 10.09 -3.32 7.59
CA GLY A 161 9.53 -2.32 6.69
C GLY A 161 10.03 -0.90 6.96
N THR A 162 10.21 -0.50 8.23
CA THR A 162 10.76 0.82 8.55
C THR A 162 12.27 0.87 8.30
N LEU A 163 12.97 -0.15 8.77
CA LEU A 163 14.43 -0.15 8.83
C LEU A 163 15.10 -0.37 7.46
N PHE A 164 14.52 -1.27 6.68
CA PHE A 164 15.09 -1.73 5.41
C PHE A 164 14.20 -1.41 4.21
N ASP A 165 12.97 -0.95 4.43
CA ASP A 165 11.96 -0.86 3.36
C ASP A 165 11.73 -2.24 2.73
N THR A 166 11.71 -3.27 3.56
CA THR A 166 11.56 -4.67 3.16
C THR A 166 10.18 -5.16 3.53
N ASN A 167 9.40 -5.58 2.53
CA ASN A 167 8.13 -6.28 2.74
C ASN A 167 8.32 -7.77 2.41
N ILE A 168 7.92 -8.64 3.34
CA ILE A 168 7.87 -10.08 3.10
C ILE A 168 6.41 -10.49 2.91
N TYR A 169 6.08 -10.98 1.73
CA TYR A 169 4.77 -11.49 1.39
C TYR A 169 4.78 -13.01 1.44
N VAL A 170 3.74 -13.57 2.05
CA VAL A 170 3.47 -15.01 1.94
C VAL A 170 2.80 -15.23 0.58
N LYS A 171 3.14 -16.31 -0.14
CA LYS A 171 2.56 -16.56 -1.47
C LYS A 171 1.05 -16.43 -1.45
N ASP A 172 0.51 -15.86 -2.52
CA ASP A 172 -0.92 -15.78 -2.73
C ASP A 172 -1.41 -17.07 -3.39
N TYR A 173 -1.92 -16.97 -4.61
CA TYR A 173 -2.38 -18.03 -5.49
C TYR A 173 -1.37 -18.40 -6.57
N THR A 174 -0.44 -17.49 -6.89
CA THR A 174 0.57 -17.68 -7.93
C THR A 174 1.79 -18.44 -7.40
N LYS A 175 2.33 -19.29 -8.26
CA LYS A 175 3.59 -19.97 -8.02
C LYS A 175 4.72 -18.95 -7.79
N VAL A 176 5.48 -19.16 -6.72
CA VAL A 176 6.70 -18.42 -6.46
C VAL A 176 7.86 -19.04 -7.24
N GLU A 177 8.37 -18.30 -8.24
CA GLU A 177 9.56 -18.70 -8.98
C GLU A 177 10.83 -18.31 -8.23
N LYS A 178 11.68 -19.29 -7.94
CA LYS A 178 12.93 -19.08 -7.21
C LYS A 178 13.86 -18.11 -7.94
N ASN A 179 14.32 -17.08 -7.23
CA ASN A 179 15.50 -16.30 -7.63
C ASN A 179 16.40 -15.87 -6.47
N ILE A 180 16.08 -16.29 -5.24
CA ILE A 180 16.96 -16.21 -4.09
C ILE A 180 17.46 -17.62 -3.79
N GLU A 181 18.78 -17.78 -3.76
CA GLU A 181 19.43 -19.06 -3.49
C GLU A 181 19.73 -19.25 -2.01
N PHE A 182 19.32 -20.39 -1.46
CA PHE A 182 19.62 -20.80 -0.09
C PHE A 182 20.37 -22.14 -0.15
N SER A 183 21.70 -22.11 -0.02
CA SER A 183 22.56 -23.31 -0.19
C SER A 183 22.22 -24.49 0.73
N ASP A 184 21.66 -24.21 1.91
CA ASP A 184 21.47 -25.19 2.98
C ASP A 184 20.00 -25.42 3.34
N VAL A 185 19.07 -24.78 2.62
CA VAL A 185 17.62 -24.97 2.80
C VAL A 185 17.11 -25.81 1.64
N GLU A 186 16.36 -26.86 1.95
CA GLU A 186 15.75 -27.71 0.93
C GLU A 186 14.87 -26.86 0.00
N ASP A 187 15.04 -27.06 -1.31
CA ASP A 187 14.32 -26.28 -2.31
C ASP A 187 12.86 -26.71 -2.35
N TYR A 188 11.95 -25.75 -2.16
CA TYR A 188 10.53 -26.01 -2.26
C TYR A 188 10.07 -25.81 -3.72
N LYS A 189 9.68 -26.90 -4.38
CA LYS A 189 9.03 -26.83 -5.69
C LYS A 189 7.60 -26.35 -5.52
N ASP A 190 7.44 -25.04 -5.47
CA ASP A 190 6.13 -24.44 -5.40
C ASP A 190 5.32 -24.70 -6.67
N SER A 191 4.01 -24.77 -6.48
CA SER A 191 3.01 -24.91 -7.54
C SER A 191 1.90 -23.93 -7.25
N ASP A 192 1.19 -23.50 -8.30
CA ASP A 192 -0.04 -22.74 -8.13
C ASP A 192 -0.95 -23.50 -7.17
N LEU A 193 -1.62 -22.78 -6.27
CA LEU A 193 -2.62 -23.41 -5.42
C LEU A 193 -3.68 -24.02 -6.36
N ALA A 194 -3.83 -25.35 -6.31
CA ALA A 194 -4.48 -26.19 -7.34
C ALA A 194 -5.68 -25.54 -8.05
N ASP A 195 -5.90 -25.89 -9.33
CA ASP A 195 -7.01 -25.50 -10.24
C ASP A 195 -8.43 -25.45 -9.61
N GLY A 196 -8.63 -26.00 -8.41
CA GLY A 196 -9.85 -25.92 -7.61
C GLY A 196 -10.05 -24.61 -6.83
N THR A 197 -8.99 -23.86 -6.48
CA THR A 197 -9.16 -22.47 -6.03
C THR A 197 -9.30 -21.61 -7.27
N LYS A 198 -10.52 -21.49 -7.79
CA LYS A 198 -10.83 -20.52 -8.85
C LYS A 198 -10.14 -19.20 -8.49
N ALA A 199 -9.39 -18.61 -9.41
CA ALA A 199 -8.86 -17.27 -9.24
C ALA A 199 -9.96 -16.33 -8.71
N MET A 200 -9.57 -15.28 -7.97
CA MET A 200 -10.52 -14.23 -7.62
C MET A 200 -11.24 -13.79 -8.89
N SER A 201 -12.56 -13.68 -8.84
CA SER A 201 -13.29 -13.21 -10.03
C SER A 201 -12.84 -11.78 -10.33
N ASP A 202 -12.94 -11.35 -11.59
CA ASP A 202 -12.59 -9.98 -11.99
C ASP A 202 -13.32 -8.93 -11.11
N GLY A 203 -14.56 -9.23 -10.71
CA GLY A 203 -15.31 -8.40 -9.76
C GLY A 203 -14.71 -8.35 -8.35
N ASP A 204 -14.21 -9.47 -7.83
CA ASP A 204 -13.52 -9.53 -6.53
C ASP A 204 -12.18 -8.78 -6.55
N GLN A 205 -11.44 -8.89 -7.67
CA GLN A 205 -10.16 -8.21 -7.85
C GLN A 205 -10.34 -6.68 -7.93
N ASP A 206 -11.36 -6.21 -8.64
CA ASP A 206 -11.73 -4.79 -8.66
C ASP A 206 -12.14 -4.32 -7.26
N ILE A 207 -12.96 -5.09 -6.53
CA ILE A 207 -13.30 -4.78 -5.13
C ILE A 207 -12.05 -4.68 -4.26
N ALA A 208 -11.07 -5.59 -4.41
CA ALA A 208 -9.83 -5.53 -3.65
C ALA A 208 -9.04 -4.24 -3.95
N ALA A 209 -8.93 -3.85 -5.22
CA ALA A 209 -8.32 -2.58 -5.63
C ALA A 209 -9.07 -1.36 -5.01
N LEU A 210 -10.40 -1.41 -4.98
CA LEU A 210 -11.24 -0.39 -4.34
C LEU A 210 -11.08 -0.34 -2.81
N VAL A 211 -10.90 -1.48 -2.14
CA VAL A 211 -10.60 -1.52 -0.68
C VAL A 211 -9.30 -0.78 -0.40
N LYS A 212 -8.28 -0.98 -1.25
CA LYS A 212 -7.00 -0.26 -1.13
C LYS A 212 -7.20 1.25 -1.35
N GLN A 213 -8.01 1.66 -2.31
CA GLN A 213 -8.36 3.07 -2.52
C GLN A 213 -9.10 3.66 -1.31
N ARG A 214 -10.08 2.92 -0.76
CA ARG A 214 -10.83 3.32 0.43
C ARG A 214 -9.92 3.54 1.64
N ARG A 215 -8.91 2.68 1.81
CA ARG A 215 -7.93 2.76 2.90
C ARG A 215 -7.21 4.11 2.96
N PHE A 216 -6.96 4.71 1.80
CA PHE A 216 -6.26 6.00 1.70
C PHE A 216 -7.20 7.17 1.45
N SER A 217 -8.50 7.01 1.71
CA SER A 217 -9.51 8.08 1.65
C SER A 217 -10.12 8.33 3.04
N THR A 218 -10.50 9.55 3.38
CA THR A 218 -11.42 9.80 4.50
C THR A 218 -12.82 9.29 4.13
N SER A 219 -13.73 9.22 5.11
CA SER A 219 -15.12 8.82 4.81
C SER A 219 -15.79 9.80 3.84
N ASP A 220 -15.56 11.10 4.01
CA ASP A 220 -16.12 12.13 3.14
C ASP A 220 -15.48 12.15 1.74
N GLU A 221 -14.16 12.01 1.66
CA GLU A 221 -13.43 11.85 0.38
C GLU A 221 -13.99 10.65 -0.39
N TRP A 222 -14.14 9.50 0.28
CA TRP A 222 -14.67 8.29 -0.33
C TRP A 222 -16.12 8.46 -0.79
N LYS A 223 -17.00 8.98 0.07
CA LYS A 223 -18.41 9.20 -0.26
C LYS A 223 -18.56 10.15 -1.44
N SER A 224 -17.79 11.24 -1.46
CA SER A 224 -17.76 12.19 -2.57
C SER A 224 -17.29 11.51 -3.86
N TYR A 225 -16.20 10.74 -3.79
CA TYR A 225 -15.67 9.97 -4.92
C TYR A 225 -16.68 8.99 -5.49
N VAL A 226 -17.26 8.12 -4.65
CA VAL A 226 -18.24 7.12 -5.05
C VAL A 226 -19.48 7.78 -5.67
N THR A 227 -19.96 8.88 -5.07
CA THR A 227 -21.11 9.62 -5.58
C THR A 227 -20.83 10.17 -6.98
N SER A 228 -19.67 10.80 -7.18
CA SER A 228 -19.25 11.34 -8.48
C SER A 228 -19.16 10.25 -9.55
N VAL A 229 -18.52 9.12 -9.25
CA VAL A 229 -18.42 7.97 -10.16
C VAL A 229 -19.80 7.40 -10.49
N CYS A 230 -20.62 7.13 -9.47
CA CYS A 230 -21.94 6.52 -9.67
C CYS A 230 -22.92 7.41 -10.46
N GLN A 231 -22.80 8.73 -10.37
CA GLN A 231 -23.63 9.67 -11.15
C GLN A 231 -23.32 9.64 -12.66
N GLY A 232 -22.19 9.03 -13.07
CA GLY A 232 -21.80 8.90 -14.47
C GLY A 232 -22.51 7.80 -15.26
N PHE A 233 -23.41 7.03 -14.63
CA PHE A 233 -24.07 5.86 -15.22
C PHE A 233 -25.60 5.99 -15.22
N ASP A 234 -26.27 5.18 -16.03
CA ASP A 234 -27.72 4.96 -15.91
C ASP A 234 -28.06 4.19 -14.62
N LEU A 235 -29.35 4.12 -14.27
CA LEU A 235 -29.78 3.56 -12.98
C LEU A 235 -29.36 2.10 -12.79
N GLU A 236 -29.34 1.29 -13.85
CA GLU A 236 -29.01 -0.14 -13.74
C GLU A 236 -27.52 -0.31 -13.43
N LEU A 237 -26.66 0.29 -14.25
CA LEU A 237 -25.22 0.20 -14.06
C LEU A 237 -24.76 0.96 -12.80
N GLN A 238 -25.44 2.06 -12.46
CA GLN A 238 -25.23 2.79 -11.21
C GLN A 238 -25.40 1.87 -9.99
N ILE A 239 -26.43 1.02 -9.95
CA ILE A 239 -26.65 0.08 -8.85
C ILE A 239 -25.53 -0.95 -8.79
N LYS A 240 -25.15 -1.54 -9.93
CA LYS A 240 -24.07 -2.54 -10.02
C LYS A 240 -22.73 -1.97 -9.55
N VAL A 241 -22.33 -0.81 -10.06
CA VAL A 241 -21.07 -0.14 -9.69
C VAL A 241 -21.09 0.29 -8.23
N ARG A 242 -22.19 0.92 -7.77
CA ARG A 242 -22.32 1.36 -6.37
C ARG A 242 -22.15 0.20 -5.39
N LYS A 243 -22.72 -0.95 -5.72
CA LYS A 243 -22.61 -2.17 -4.91
C LYS A 243 -21.15 -2.60 -4.70
N GLN A 244 -20.30 -2.53 -5.72
CA GLN A 244 -18.87 -2.86 -5.57
C GLN A 244 -18.16 -1.89 -4.60
N TYR A 245 -18.42 -0.58 -4.73
CA TYR A 245 -17.88 0.42 -3.81
C TYR A 245 -18.38 0.24 -2.37
N ASP A 246 -19.66 -0.11 -2.20
CA ASP A 246 -20.24 -0.37 -0.87
C ASP A 246 -19.63 -1.65 -0.24
N ILE A 247 -19.39 -2.71 -1.04
CA ILE A 247 -18.68 -3.92 -0.57
C ILE A 247 -17.25 -3.58 -0.16
N ALA A 248 -16.54 -2.77 -0.96
CA ALA A 248 -15.18 -2.34 -0.64
C ALA A 248 -15.13 -1.52 0.66
N ASP A 249 -16.08 -0.61 0.89
CA ASP A 249 -16.20 0.13 2.14
C ASP A 249 -16.50 -0.78 3.33
N ALA A 250 -17.42 -1.74 3.17
CA ALA A 250 -17.73 -2.72 4.22
C ALA A 250 -16.50 -3.55 4.59
N LEU A 251 -15.74 -4.04 3.60
CA LEU A 251 -14.50 -4.79 3.80
C LEU A 251 -13.43 -3.99 4.53
N PHE A 252 -13.24 -2.74 4.11
CA PHE A 252 -12.35 -1.81 4.78
C PHE A 252 -12.73 -1.64 6.26
N ASN A 253 -14.01 -1.37 6.55
CA ASN A 253 -14.49 -1.16 7.92
C ASN A 253 -14.32 -2.42 8.79
N LEU A 254 -14.51 -3.61 8.23
CA LEU A 254 -14.25 -4.87 8.92
C LEU A 254 -12.78 -5.02 9.30
N ALA A 255 -11.88 -4.73 8.37
CA ALA A 255 -10.45 -4.85 8.61
C ALA A 255 -9.95 -3.81 9.63
N VAL A 256 -10.49 -2.58 9.60
CA VAL A 256 -10.25 -1.57 10.64
C VAL A 256 -10.76 -2.05 12.00
N ARG A 257 -11.96 -2.64 12.07
CA ARG A 257 -12.48 -3.19 13.33
C ARG A 257 -11.54 -4.24 13.89
N ASP A 258 -11.06 -5.17 13.06
CA ASP A 258 -10.13 -6.21 13.50
C ASP A 258 -8.80 -5.61 13.98
N LEU A 259 -8.31 -4.55 13.32
CA LEU A 259 -7.13 -3.79 13.77
C LEU A 259 -7.34 -3.20 15.15
N LEU A 260 -8.47 -2.53 15.36
CA LEU A 260 -8.80 -1.90 16.65
C LEU A 260 -8.96 -2.93 17.76
N THR A 261 -9.69 -4.03 17.52
CA THR A 261 -9.80 -5.13 18.48
C THR A 261 -8.43 -5.69 18.83
N ALA A 262 -7.55 -5.88 17.84
CA ALA A 262 -6.20 -6.41 18.05
C ALA A 262 -5.25 -5.44 18.77
N LEU A 263 -5.49 -4.14 18.65
CA LEU A 263 -4.80 -3.09 19.42
C LEU A 263 -5.32 -3.07 20.86
N GLU A 264 -6.63 -3.07 21.06
CA GLU A 264 -7.26 -3.12 22.38
C GLU A 264 -6.79 -4.34 23.18
N ASP A 265 -6.77 -5.51 22.55
CA ASP A 265 -6.23 -6.75 23.09
C ASP A 265 -4.79 -6.61 23.58
N GLN A 266 -3.95 -5.89 22.82
CA GLN A 266 -2.56 -5.64 23.20
C GLN A 266 -2.46 -4.66 24.36
N PHE A 267 -3.32 -3.63 24.40
CA PHE A 267 -3.40 -2.69 25.52
C PHE A 267 -3.94 -3.34 26.80
N GLN A 268 -4.83 -4.33 26.70
CA GLN A 268 -5.34 -5.07 27.86
C GLN A 268 -4.33 -6.13 28.35
N LYS A 269 -3.77 -6.94 27.44
CA LYS A 269 -2.83 -8.03 27.78
C LYS A 269 -1.51 -7.51 28.32
N LYS A 270 -1.00 -6.46 27.70
CA LYS A 270 0.14 -5.78 28.25
C LYS A 270 -0.43 -4.75 29.22
N LYS A 271 -0.35 -5.03 30.51
CA LYS A 271 -0.60 -4.12 31.64
C LYS A 271 0.32 -2.89 31.52
N TYR A 272 0.13 -2.08 30.48
CA TYR A 272 1.06 -1.07 30.04
C TYR A 272 0.90 0.09 30.99
N PHE A 273 2.02 0.32 31.67
CA PHE A 273 2.23 1.20 32.81
C PHE A 273 1.63 0.64 34.09
N GLY A 274 2.42 0.63 35.17
CA GLY A 274 1.92 0.54 36.55
C GLY A 274 0.94 1.66 36.94
N LEU A 275 0.35 2.38 35.97
CA LEU A 275 -1.01 2.86 36.07
C LEU A 275 -1.90 1.63 36.28
N GLN A 276 -2.17 1.30 37.54
CA GLN A 276 -3.55 0.95 37.83
C GLN A 276 -4.37 2.04 37.10
N MET A 277 -5.14 1.68 36.07
CA MET A 277 -6.39 2.44 35.92
C MET A 277 -6.98 2.39 37.31
N PRO A 278 -7.17 3.52 38.00
CA PRO A 278 -7.80 3.45 39.30
C PRO A 278 -9.14 2.76 39.03
N LEU A 279 -9.26 1.51 39.46
CA LEU A 279 -10.45 1.10 40.16
C LEU A 279 -10.51 2.11 41.28
N ILE A 280 -11.25 3.21 41.05
CA ILE A 280 -11.42 4.26 42.03
C ILE A 280 -12.12 3.57 43.20
N ASP A 281 -11.34 3.17 44.20
CA ASP A 281 -11.75 3.42 45.56
C ASP A 281 -11.86 4.93 45.65
N VAL A 282 -13.11 5.38 45.77
CA VAL A 282 -13.47 6.78 45.94
C VAL A 282 -12.71 7.23 47.19
N ASP A 283 -11.76 8.15 47.05
CA ASP A 283 -11.28 8.85 48.23
C ASP A 283 -12.46 9.58 48.88
N LYS A 284 -12.38 9.75 50.19
CA LYS A 284 -13.46 10.31 50.99
C LYS A 284 -13.68 11.82 50.74
N ASP A 285 -12.89 12.45 49.88
CA ASP A 285 -12.79 13.90 49.79
C ASP A 285 -13.27 14.47 48.44
N GLY A 286 -13.68 13.63 47.50
CA GLY A 286 -14.64 14.02 46.46
C GLY A 286 -14.14 15.04 45.42
N GLN A 287 -12.83 15.20 45.24
CA GLN A 287 -12.30 15.99 44.12
C GLN A 287 -12.14 15.12 42.87
N GLN A 288 -13.03 15.35 41.91
CA GLN A 288 -12.97 14.75 40.57
C GLN A 288 -11.73 15.22 39.80
N ILE A 289 -10.92 14.27 39.35
CA ILE A 289 -9.95 14.50 38.27
C ILE A 289 -10.74 14.50 36.95
N ASP A 290 -10.81 15.65 36.28
CA ASP A 290 -11.55 15.86 35.02
C ASP A 290 -11.17 14.86 33.90
N ASP A 291 -9.98 14.29 33.96
CA ASP A 291 -9.47 13.33 32.99
C ASP A 291 -10.12 11.93 33.12
N ALA A 292 -10.52 11.54 34.33
CA ALA A 292 -11.21 10.27 34.58
C ALA A 292 -12.67 10.30 34.08
N LYS A 293 -13.31 11.47 34.15
CA LYS A 293 -14.66 11.69 33.60
C LYS A 293 -14.64 11.61 32.07
N ALA A 294 -13.60 12.16 31.42
CA ALA A 294 -13.43 12.09 29.97
C ALA A 294 -13.16 10.66 29.48
N ALA A 295 -12.25 9.92 30.14
CA ALA A 295 -11.94 8.54 29.77
C ALA A 295 -13.14 7.60 30.00
N ASN A 296 -13.90 7.78 31.08
CA ASN A 296 -15.10 6.97 31.36
C ASN A 296 -16.28 7.37 30.45
N THR A 297 -16.38 8.65 30.05
CA THR A 297 -17.35 9.08 29.02
C THR A 297 -16.99 8.52 27.65
N LEU A 298 -15.70 8.44 27.29
CA LEU A 298 -15.23 7.86 26.04
C LEU A 298 -15.38 6.33 26.02
N TYR A 299 -15.05 5.64 27.12
CA TYR A 299 -15.27 4.20 27.27
C TYR A 299 -16.77 3.88 27.24
N ARG A 300 -17.61 4.67 27.93
CA ARG A 300 -19.07 4.55 27.80
C ARG A 300 -19.53 4.89 26.39
N THR A 301 -18.98 5.89 25.72
CA THR A 301 -19.40 6.23 24.34
C THR A 301 -18.98 5.16 23.34
N LEU A 302 -17.78 4.59 23.44
CA LEU A 302 -17.33 3.47 22.61
C LEU A 302 -18.09 2.19 22.96
N SER A 303 -18.29 1.88 24.24
CA SER A 303 -19.06 0.72 24.70
C SER A 303 -20.55 0.85 24.37
N ASP A 304 -21.13 2.05 24.47
CA ASP A 304 -22.50 2.36 24.09
C ASP A 304 -22.66 2.44 22.58
N ARG A 305 -21.64 2.83 21.80
CA ARG A 305 -21.69 2.83 20.32
C ARG A 305 -21.44 1.44 19.74
N LEU A 306 -20.51 0.66 20.29
CA LEU A 306 -20.37 -0.76 19.99
C LEU A 306 -21.57 -1.56 20.49
N GLY A 307 -22.12 -1.16 21.64
CA GLY A 307 -23.40 -1.61 22.18
C GLY A 307 -24.56 -1.19 21.28
N THR A 308 -24.56 0.00 20.70
CA THR A 308 -25.56 0.50 19.76
C THR A 308 -25.45 -0.23 18.44
N ILE A 309 -24.25 -0.55 17.95
CA ILE A 309 -24.03 -1.42 16.78
C ILE A 309 -24.52 -2.84 17.09
N ALA A 310 -24.23 -3.38 18.28
CA ALA A 310 -24.74 -4.67 18.73
C ALA A 310 -26.26 -4.68 18.97
N ILE A 311 -26.86 -3.55 19.37
CA ILE A 311 -28.29 -3.32 19.56
C ILE A 311 -28.97 -3.13 18.21
N LEU A 312 -28.39 -2.38 17.27
CA LEU A 312 -28.87 -2.22 15.89
C LEU A 312 -28.80 -3.55 15.16
N TYR A 313 -27.73 -4.32 15.38
CA TYR A 313 -27.59 -5.69 14.91
C TYR A 313 -28.60 -6.64 15.57
N LYS A 314 -28.83 -6.55 16.88
CA LYS A 314 -29.90 -7.29 17.58
C LYS A 314 -31.30 -6.85 17.15
N ARG A 315 -31.51 -5.58 16.80
CA ARG A 315 -32.77 -5.03 16.30
C ARG A 315 -33.02 -5.47 14.87
N PHE A 316 -31.98 -5.56 14.04
CA PHE A 316 -32.01 -6.14 12.71
C PHE A 316 -32.33 -7.65 12.78
N GLU A 317 -31.70 -8.38 13.70
CA GLU A 317 -32.03 -9.79 14.03
C GLU A 317 -33.46 -9.96 14.58
N SER A 318 -33.91 -9.06 15.45
CA SER A 318 -35.28 -9.09 16.02
C SER A 318 -36.35 -8.68 15.01
N ALA A 319 -35.99 -7.85 14.02
CA ALA A 319 -36.83 -7.51 12.87
C ALA A 319 -36.89 -8.68 11.87
N LYS A 320 -35.79 -9.41 11.69
CA LYS A 320 -35.74 -10.67 10.92
C LYS A 320 -36.55 -11.79 11.58
N ASN A 321 -36.61 -11.82 12.91
CA ASN A 321 -37.30 -12.85 13.71
C ASN A 321 -38.65 -12.41 14.33
N GLY A 322 -39.29 -11.36 13.81
CA GLY A 322 -40.72 -11.12 14.02
C GLY A 322 -41.15 -10.55 15.38
N ILE A 323 -40.41 -9.60 15.98
CA ILE A 323 -40.92 -8.83 17.15
C ILE A 323 -41.42 -7.44 16.75
N LYS A 324 -42.65 -7.16 17.19
CA LYS A 324 -43.51 -5.99 16.94
C LYS A 324 -42.86 -4.64 17.31
N LEU A 325 -42.38 -3.89 16.31
CA LEU A 325 -42.07 -2.46 16.41
C LEU A 325 -43.26 -1.63 15.89
N LYS A 326 -44.07 -1.09 16.80
CA LYS A 326 -45.27 -0.27 16.48
C LYS A 326 -44.99 0.96 15.60
N SER A 327 -43.74 1.42 15.53
CA SER A 327 -43.30 2.51 14.66
C SER A 327 -43.13 2.10 13.20
N LEU A 328 -42.77 0.85 12.91
CA LEU A 328 -42.67 0.32 11.54
C LEU A 328 -44.04 -0.02 10.95
N GLN A 329 -45.01 -0.35 11.79
CA GLN A 329 -46.39 -0.69 11.37
C GLN A 329 -47.07 0.45 10.61
N LYS A 330 -46.74 1.72 10.92
CA LYS A 330 -47.22 2.91 10.18
C LYS A 330 -46.62 3.08 8.78
N LEU A 331 -45.42 2.53 8.53
CA LEU A 331 -44.79 2.51 7.21
C LEU A 331 -45.17 1.27 6.40
N TRP A 332 -45.67 0.23 7.07
CA TRP A 332 -45.98 -1.10 6.54
C TRP A 332 -47.37 -1.17 5.86
N GLU A 333 -48.34 -0.39 6.32
CA GLU A 333 -49.74 -0.50 5.90
C GLU A 333 -50.12 0.05 4.49
N PRO A 334 -49.35 0.90 3.77
CA PRO A 334 -49.80 1.37 2.46
C PRO A 334 -49.36 0.54 1.24
N ALA A 335 -48.47 -0.46 1.37
CA ALA A 335 -47.96 -1.18 0.21
C ALA A 335 -48.90 -2.32 -0.22
N GLN A 336 -49.79 -2.03 -1.17
CA GLN A 336 -50.77 -2.98 -1.70
C GLN A 336 -50.31 -3.71 -2.98
N SER A 337 -49.20 -3.30 -3.62
CA SER A 337 -48.66 -3.96 -4.82
C SER A 337 -47.18 -4.32 -4.72
N PRO A 338 -46.70 -5.35 -5.46
CA PRO A 338 -45.28 -5.70 -5.54
C PRO A 338 -44.36 -4.54 -5.94
N GLU A 339 -44.79 -3.61 -6.80
CA GLU A 339 -43.99 -2.42 -7.14
C GLU A 339 -43.86 -1.44 -5.96
N GLN A 340 -44.91 -1.29 -5.14
CA GLN A 340 -44.85 -0.50 -3.92
C GLN A 340 -43.93 -1.16 -2.88
N TRP A 341 -43.89 -2.49 -2.83
CA TRP A 341 -42.95 -3.25 -2.01
C TRP A 341 -41.50 -3.06 -2.43
N GLN A 342 -41.20 -3.07 -3.73
CA GLN A 342 -39.87 -2.72 -4.23
C GLN A 342 -39.47 -1.29 -3.88
N LYS A 343 -40.41 -0.34 -3.93
CA LYS A 343 -40.16 1.07 -3.60
C LYS A 343 -39.92 1.29 -2.10
N VAL A 344 -40.71 0.68 -1.23
CA VAL A 344 -40.56 0.77 0.24
C VAL A 344 -39.29 0.07 0.71
N SER A 345 -38.98 -1.12 0.19
CA SER A 345 -37.74 -1.83 0.52
C SER A 345 -36.49 -1.08 0.03
N LYS A 346 -36.54 -0.47 -1.16
CA LYS A 346 -35.46 0.40 -1.67
C LYS A 346 -35.26 1.64 -0.81
N ASN A 347 -36.33 2.32 -0.38
CA ASN A 347 -36.22 3.49 0.49
C ASN A 347 -35.72 3.13 1.91
N LEU A 348 -36.18 2.01 2.46
CA LEU A 348 -35.73 1.53 3.78
C LEU A 348 -34.25 1.10 3.75
N LEU A 349 -33.80 0.47 2.68
CA LEU A 349 -32.37 0.16 2.47
C LEU A 349 -31.53 1.44 2.35
N VAL A 350 -32.05 2.47 1.68
CA VAL A 350 -31.38 3.78 1.58
C VAL A 350 -31.33 4.49 2.93
N GLU A 351 -32.40 4.48 3.73
CA GLU A 351 -32.40 5.07 5.08
C GLU A 351 -31.51 4.30 6.05
N LEU A 352 -31.56 2.97 6.07
CA LEU A 352 -30.68 2.13 6.90
C LEU A 352 -29.22 2.27 6.48
N ALA A 353 -28.94 2.35 5.17
CA ALA A 353 -27.61 2.66 4.68
C ALA A 353 -27.19 4.08 5.11
N THR A 354 -28.05 5.08 5.02
CA THR A 354 -27.76 6.47 5.42
C THR A 354 -27.54 6.61 6.92
N GLU A 355 -28.27 5.88 7.76
CA GLU A 355 -28.18 5.89 9.23
C GLU A 355 -27.00 5.04 9.74
N ALA A 356 -26.68 3.92 9.07
CA ALA A 356 -25.44 3.19 9.30
C ALA A 356 -24.22 4.01 8.86
N GLN A 357 -24.33 4.76 7.76
CA GLN A 357 -23.26 5.58 7.18
C GLN A 357 -23.05 6.90 7.95
N ALA A 358 -24.08 7.44 8.60
CA ALA A 358 -23.96 8.56 9.54
C ALA A 358 -23.26 8.19 10.85
N ASN A 359 -23.24 6.90 11.22
CA ASN A 359 -22.62 6.41 12.45
C ASN A 359 -21.23 5.78 12.25
N ASN A 360 -20.73 5.69 11.01
CA ASN A 360 -19.48 5.00 10.66
C ASN A 360 -18.41 5.91 10.02
N SER A 361 -18.69 7.20 9.85
CA SER A 361 -17.77 8.18 9.22
C SER A 361 -16.58 8.56 10.10
N GLU A 362 -16.59 8.16 11.37
CA GLU A 362 -15.69 8.67 12.40
C GLU A 362 -14.51 7.75 12.72
N LEU A 363 -14.36 6.54 12.17
CA LEU A 363 -13.41 5.55 12.73
C LEU A 363 -11.91 5.79 12.42
N LEU A 364 -11.59 6.36 11.24
CA LEU A 364 -10.22 6.77 10.89
C LEU A 364 -9.86 8.12 11.50
N HIS A 365 -10.84 9.04 11.55
CA HIS A 365 -10.76 10.20 12.42
C HIS A 365 -10.63 9.74 13.86
N LEU A 366 -11.24 8.65 14.33
CA LEU A 366 -11.02 8.16 15.68
C LEU A 366 -9.63 7.57 15.89
N ILE A 367 -8.89 7.13 14.88
CA ILE A 367 -7.49 6.70 15.07
C ILE A 367 -6.56 7.92 15.10
N GLN A 368 -6.83 8.91 14.24
CA GLN A 368 -6.10 10.18 14.17
C GLN A 368 -6.47 11.12 15.35
N ASP A 369 -7.75 11.32 15.62
CA ASP A 369 -8.35 11.90 16.82
C ASP A 369 -8.08 11.06 18.06
N TYR A 370 -7.86 9.73 18.06
CA TYR A 370 -7.35 9.06 19.27
C TYR A 370 -5.91 9.48 19.53
N SER A 371 -5.09 9.69 18.49
CA SER A 371 -3.82 10.42 18.63
C SER A 371 -4.05 11.84 19.17
N ASP A 372 -5.05 12.57 18.69
CA ASP A 372 -5.20 14.01 18.99
C ASP A 372 -6.07 14.33 20.23
N THR A 373 -6.89 13.39 20.70
CA THR A 373 -7.86 13.53 21.82
C THR A 373 -7.58 12.63 23.01
N THR A 374 -6.74 11.58 22.90
CA THR A 374 -6.27 10.91 24.11
C THR A 374 -5.29 11.81 24.85
N LYS A 375 -5.70 12.27 26.04
CA LYS A 375 -4.82 12.84 27.08
C LYS A 375 -3.77 11.84 27.61
N SER A 376 -3.51 10.72 26.91
CA SER A 376 -2.29 9.96 27.15
C SER A 376 -1.15 10.81 26.61
N SER A 377 -0.62 11.70 27.45
CA SER A 377 0.42 12.64 27.08
C SER A 377 1.62 11.94 26.41
N GLU A 378 1.82 10.64 26.62
CA GLU A 378 2.90 9.86 26.01
C GLU A 378 2.70 9.51 24.54
N LEU A 379 1.48 9.21 24.08
CA LEU A 379 1.25 8.89 22.66
C LEU A 379 1.32 10.14 21.78
N GLN A 380 0.80 11.28 22.28
CA GLN A 380 0.98 12.58 21.64
C GLN A 380 2.44 13.06 21.65
N LYS A 381 3.18 12.77 22.72
CA LYS A 381 4.63 13.07 22.79
C LYS A 381 5.44 12.19 21.85
N ASN A 382 4.90 11.08 21.35
CA ASN A 382 5.66 10.13 20.55
C ASN A 382 4.81 9.48 19.42
N PRO A 383 4.43 10.24 18.38
CA PRO A 383 3.68 9.73 17.24
C PRO A 383 4.37 8.56 16.53
N GLU A 384 5.70 8.49 16.57
CA GLU A 384 6.48 7.37 16.02
C GLU A 384 6.23 6.05 16.77
N LEU A 385 6.04 6.10 18.10
CA LEU A 385 5.70 4.91 18.88
C LEU A 385 4.32 4.37 18.48
N PHE A 386 3.34 5.25 18.26
CA PHE A 386 2.02 4.86 17.81
C PHE A 386 2.08 4.25 16.40
N ARG A 387 2.84 4.87 15.49
CA ARG A 387 3.08 4.36 14.14
C ARG A 387 3.72 2.97 14.16
N ASP A 388 4.75 2.74 14.97
CA ASP A 388 5.38 1.42 15.13
C ASP A 388 4.38 0.39 15.69
N LEU A 389 3.54 0.78 16.65
CA LEU A 389 2.52 -0.10 17.23
C LEU A 389 1.46 -0.51 16.19
N VAL A 390 0.98 0.44 15.40
CA VAL A 390 0.02 0.18 14.31
C VAL A 390 0.65 -0.73 13.27
N LEU A 391 1.87 -0.43 12.81
CA LEU A 391 2.58 -1.25 11.82
C LEU A 391 2.82 -2.68 12.35
N LYS A 392 3.29 -2.80 13.59
CA LYS A 392 3.48 -4.10 14.24
C LYS A 392 2.17 -4.90 14.31
N THR A 393 1.08 -4.24 14.68
CA THR A 393 -0.22 -4.91 14.79
C THR A 393 -0.77 -5.30 13.43
N SER A 394 -0.57 -4.46 12.41
CA SER A 394 -0.88 -4.78 11.02
C SER A 394 -0.10 -6.00 10.54
N ASN A 395 1.23 -6.03 10.72
CA ASN A 395 2.05 -7.19 10.33
C ASN A 395 1.62 -8.49 11.02
N ARG A 396 1.25 -8.41 12.30
CA ARG A 396 0.71 -9.56 13.04
C ARG A 396 -0.61 -10.03 12.45
N LEU A 397 -1.54 -9.11 12.20
CA LEU A 397 -2.85 -9.43 11.63
C LEU A 397 -2.70 -10.00 10.22
N TYR A 398 -1.81 -9.45 9.39
CA TYR A 398 -1.48 -10.01 8.09
C TYR A 398 -1.09 -11.49 8.22
N ALA A 399 -0.16 -11.83 9.11
CA ALA A 399 0.23 -13.22 9.35
C ALA A 399 -0.93 -14.08 9.89
N ASP A 400 -1.73 -13.57 10.83
CA ASP A 400 -2.91 -14.27 11.37
C ASP A 400 -3.96 -14.54 10.28
N VAL A 401 -4.15 -13.59 9.36
CA VAL A 401 -5.08 -13.72 8.24
C VAL A 401 -4.54 -14.71 7.21
N MET A 402 -3.27 -14.62 6.82
CA MET A 402 -2.66 -15.58 5.90
C MET A 402 -2.67 -17.01 6.44
N GLU A 403 -2.56 -17.20 7.75
CA GLU A 403 -2.77 -18.51 8.37
C GLU A 403 -4.20 -19.03 8.16
N ARG A 404 -5.21 -18.16 8.26
CA ARG A 404 -6.59 -18.51 7.93
C ARG A 404 -6.76 -18.81 6.45
N VAL A 405 -6.11 -18.06 5.55
CA VAL A 405 -6.06 -18.38 4.11
C VAL A 405 -5.56 -19.80 3.90
N ARG A 406 -4.44 -20.19 4.55
CA ARG A 406 -3.90 -21.57 4.46
C ARG A 406 -4.89 -22.62 4.96
N LYS A 407 -5.53 -22.39 6.10
CA LYS A 407 -6.57 -23.29 6.64
C LYS A 407 -7.79 -23.38 5.72
N ALA A 408 -8.13 -22.29 5.06
CA ALA A 408 -9.25 -22.17 4.15
C ALA A 408 -8.95 -22.64 2.72
N GLN A 409 -7.74 -23.11 2.38
CA GLN A 409 -7.40 -23.53 1.01
C GLN A 409 -8.33 -24.61 0.44
N LYS A 410 -8.99 -25.40 1.30
CA LYS A 410 -10.00 -26.39 0.89
C LYS A 410 -11.36 -25.78 0.53
N ASN A 411 -11.62 -24.52 0.92
CA ASN A 411 -12.79 -23.73 0.58
C ASN A 411 -12.35 -22.44 -0.14
N PRO A 412 -12.32 -22.44 -1.49
CA PRO A 412 -11.85 -21.33 -2.29
C PRO A 412 -12.48 -19.98 -1.95
N GLU A 413 -13.78 -19.94 -1.67
CA GLU A 413 -14.49 -18.70 -1.39
C GLU A 413 -14.05 -18.07 -0.05
N VAL A 414 -13.84 -18.90 0.97
CA VAL A 414 -13.30 -18.43 2.27
C VAL A 414 -11.84 -18.02 2.12
N ALA A 415 -11.04 -18.77 1.35
CA ALA A 415 -9.65 -18.40 1.08
C ALA A 415 -9.55 -17.04 0.38
N LYS A 416 -10.39 -16.78 -0.64
CA LYS A 416 -10.47 -15.49 -1.33
C LYS A 416 -10.84 -14.36 -0.37
N TYR A 417 -11.88 -14.57 0.42
CA TYR A 417 -12.34 -13.60 1.43
C TYR A 417 -11.21 -13.22 2.40
N GLU A 418 -10.52 -14.23 2.96
CA GLU A 418 -9.40 -13.98 3.88
C GLU A 418 -8.20 -13.35 3.17
N THR A 419 -7.91 -13.69 1.91
CA THR A 419 -6.87 -13.02 1.13
C THR A 419 -7.18 -11.53 0.95
N GLY A 420 -8.43 -11.19 0.59
CA GLY A 420 -8.90 -9.79 0.52
C GLY A 420 -8.75 -9.05 1.86
N ARG A 421 -8.92 -9.73 2.99
CA ARG A 421 -8.64 -9.18 4.32
C ARG A 421 -7.15 -9.05 4.60
N ALA A 422 -6.33 -10.02 4.21
CA ALA A 422 -4.88 -10.00 4.44
C ALA A 422 -4.26 -8.79 3.76
N ILE A 423 -4.70 -8.53 2.53
CA ILE A 423 -4.34 -7.38 1.72
C ILE A 423 -4.45 -6.05 2.49
N PHE A 424 -5.49 -5.85 3.30
CA PHE A 424 -5.65 -4.63 4.08
C PHE A 424 -4.48 -4.40 5.04
N PHE A 425 -3.95 -5.48 5.62
CA PHE A 425 -2.86 -5.45 6.57
C PHE A 425 -1.48 -5.47 5.91
N ALA A 426 -1.41 -5.81 4.62
CA ALA A 426 -0.20 -5.69 3.83
C ALA A 426 0.04 -4.20 3.51
N SER A 427 1.23 -3.70 3.83
CA SER A 427 1.54 -2.28 3.69
C SER A 427 1.56 -1.83 2.22
N GLU A 428 2.01 -2.71 1.31
CA GLU A 428 2.33 -2.33 -0.08
C GLU A 428 2.05 -3.43 -1.12
N ALA A 429 1.30 -4.47 -0.77
CA ALA A 429 1.00 -5.53 -1.73
C ALA A 429 0.19 -5.00 -2.93
N TYR A 430 0.45 -5.56 -4.11
CA TYR A 430 -0.52 -5.54 -5.20
C TYR A 430 -1.64 -6.52 -4.85
N VAL A 431 -2.88 -6.12 -5.10
CA VAL A 431 -4.07 -6.79 -4.54
C VAL A 431 -4.95 -7.41 -5.61
N SER A 432 -4.67 -7.08 -6.87
CA SER A 432 -5.31 -7.58 -8.08
C SER A 432 -4.29 -8.20 -9.02
N GLU A 433 -4.72 -9.18 -9.82
CA GLU A 433 -3.92 -9.68 -10.94
C GLU A 433 -3.66 -8.57 -11.94
N GLY A 434 -4.59 -7.62 -12.07
CA GLY A 434 -4.41 -6.43 -12.89
C GLY A 434 -3.12 -5.68 -12.62
N ALA A 435 -2.88 -5.31 -11.36
CA ALA A 435 -1.65 -4.61 -11.01
C ALA A 435 -0.39 -5.51 -11.12
N VAL A 436 -0.52 -6.82 -10.87
CA VAL A 436 0.58 -7.77 -11.09
C VAL A 436 0.96 -7.87 -12.58
N PHE A 437 -0.01 -8.05 -13.48
CA PHE A 437 0.23 -8.16 -14.91
C PHE A 437 0.72 -6.85 -15.52
N ASP A 438 0.11 -5.72 -15.15
CA ASP A 438 0.47 -4.41 -15.69
C ASP A 438 1.80 -3.91 -15.13
N VAL A 439 1.94 -3.93 -13.80
CA VAL A 439 3.07 -3.27 -13.12
C VAL A 439 4.22 -4.22 -12.89
N VAL A 440 3.99 -5.35 -12.22
CA VAL A 440 5.07 -6.26 -11.83
C VAL A 440 5.64 -6.95 -13.07
N LEU A 441 4.82 -7.71 -13.78
CA LEU A 441 5.28 -8.47 -14.94
C LEU A 441 5.41 -7.57 -16.19
N GLY A 442 4.47 -6.65 -16.40
CA GLY A 442 4.40 -5.81 -17.59
C GLY A 442 5.43 -4.67 -17.65
N ASN A 443 5.85 -4.14 -16.50
CA ASN A 443 6.84 -3.07 -16.43
C ASN A 443 8.19 -3.50 -15.85
N GLN A 444 8.23 -4.45 -14.91
CA GLN A 444 9.46 -4.84 -14.20
C GLN A 444 10.02 -6.20 -14.62
N GLY A 445 9.22 -7.06 -15.25
CA GLY A 445 9.66 -8.38 -15.71
C GLY A 445 10.74 -8.34 -16.81
N SER A 446 11.32 -9.51 -17.10
CA SER A 446 12.10 -9.73 -18.31
C SER A 446 11.28 -9.42 -19.57
N GLU A 447 11.93 -9.19 -20.72
CA GLU A 447 11.20 -8.91 -21.96
C GLU A 447 10.23 -10.05 -22.36
N GLU A 448 10.58 -11.29 -22.00
CA GLU A 448 9.67 -12.43 -22.19
C GLU A 448 8.45 -12.36 -21.25
N GLU A 449 8.66 -12.10 -19.95
CA GLU A 449 7.57 -11.92 -18.97
C GLU A 449 6.67 -10.75 -19.37
N LYS A 450 7.24 -9.61 -19.77
CA LYS A 450 6.48 -8.44 -20.26
C LYS A 450 5.60 -8.81 -21.45
N ARG A 451 6.15 -9.54 -22.42
CA ARG A 451 5.40 -9.99 -23.60
C ARG A 451 4.25 -10.93 -23.21
N LYS A 452 4.49 -11.88 -22.29
CA LYS A 452 3.46 -12.78 -21.77
C LYS A 452 2.37 -12.01 -21.02
N ALA A 453 2.75 -11.10 -20.13
CA ALA A 453 1.83 -10.28 -19.36
C ALA A 453 0.93 -9.40 -20.25
N ARG A 454 1.51 -8.72 -21.25
CA ARG A 454 0.74 -7.91 -22.23
C ARG A 454 -0.24 -8.74 -23.07
N ALA A 455 0.08 -10.01 -23.31
CA ALA A 455 -0.83 -10.93 -24.00
C ALA A 455 -2.00 -11.36 -23.10
N MET A 456 -1.75 -11.53 -21.80
CA MET A 456 -2.75 -11.96 -20.80
C MET A 456 -3.61 -10.81 -20.25
N ILE A 457 -3.14 -9.56 -20.36
CA ILE A 457 -3.85 -8.41 -19.80
C ILE A 457 -5.17 -8.12 -20.52
N ARG A 458 -6.24 -8.04 -19.73
CA ARG A 458 -7.63 -7.77 -20.16
C ARG A 458 -8.05 -6.35 -19.77
N PRO A 459 -9.12 -5.79 -20.35
CA PRO A 459 -9.66 -4.50 -19.93
C PRO A 459 -9.90 -4.39 -18.41
N VAL A 460 -10.45 -5.42 -17.78
CA VAL A 460 -10.72 -5.39 -16.34
C VAL A 460 -9.45 -5.37 -15.48
N HIS A 461 -8.41 -6.11 -15.89
CA HIS A 461 -7.07 -6.05 -15.28
C HIS A 461 -6.48 -4.62 -15.31
N LEU A 462 -6.75 -3.85 -16.36
CA LEU A 462 -6.27 -2.48 -16.48
C LEU A 462 -7.07 -1.51 -15.59
N LEU A 463 -8.38 -1.74 -15.42
CA LEU A 463 -9.19 -1.00 -14.45
C LEU A 463 -8.76 -1.28 -13.00
N GLU A 464 -8.48 -2.54 -12.67
CA GLU A 464 -7.95 -2.95 -11.38
C GLU A 464 -6.60 -2.28 -11.10
N SER A 465 -5.64 -2.39 -12.03
CA SER A 465 -4.33 -1.73 -11.94
C SER A 465 -4.49 -0.23 -11.74
N PHE A 466 -5.35 0.40 -12.53
CA PHE A 466 -5.66 1.83 -12.43
C PHE A 466 -6.14 2.24 -11.03
N ASN A 467 -7.13 1.52 -10.48
CA ASN A 467 -7.67 1.80 -9.14
C ASN A 467 -6.59 1.63 -8.06
N GLU A 468 -5.74 0.61 -8.18
CA GLU A 468 -4.59 0.44 -7.28
C GLU A 468 -3.56 1.56 -7.39
N GLN A 469 -3.20 2.00 -8.60
CA GLN A 469 -2.22 3.08 -8.76
C GLN A 469 -2.78 4.41 -8.23
N TYR A 470 -4.08 4.64 -8.36
CA TYR A 470 -4.72 5.79 -7.72
C TYR A 470 -4.70 5.68 -6.19
N ALA A 471 -4.93 4.49 -5.64
CA ALA A 471 -4.81 4.25 -4.20
C ALA A 471 -3.37 4.53 -3.69
N ASP A 472 -2.36 4.04 -4.40
CA ASP A 472 -0.95 4.27 -4.05
C ASP A 472 -0.54 5.74 -4.23
N PHE A 473 -1.13 6.45 -5.21
CA PHE A 473 -1.00 7.90 -5.32
C PHE A 473 -1.53 8.58 -4.05
N LEU A 474 -2.77 8.27 -3.61
CA LEU A 474 -3.36 8.84 -2.38
C LEU A 474 -2.54 8.51 -1.12
N LYS A 475 -1.95 7.32 -1.05
CA LYS A 475 -1.00 6.93 0.01
C LYS A 475 0.18 7.89 0.06
N ASP A 476 0.85 8.14 -1.07
CA ASP A 476 2.00 9.04 -1.16
C ASP A 476 1.61 10.48 -0.81
N ILE A 477 0.44 10.96 -1.25
CA ILE A 477 -0.08 12.28 -0.89
C ILE A 477 -0.15 12.43 0.63
N LYS A 478 -0.77 11.47 1.33
CA LYS A 478 -0.91 11.51 2.79
C LYS A 478 0.43 11.38 3.50
N HIS A 479 1.32 10.53 2.99
CA HIS A 479 2.66 10.35 3.56
C HIS A 479 3.51 11.63 3.48
N TYR A 480 3.56 12.28 2.31
CA TYR A 480 4.39 13.47 2.08
C TYR A 480 3.73 14.79 2.51
N ALA A 481 2.44 14.79 2.84
CA ALA A 481 1.79 15.93 3.48
C ALA A 481 2.21 16.13 4.96
N HIS A 482 2.78 15.09 5.60
CA HIS A 482 3.21 15.14 7.00
C HIS A 482 2.13 15.65 7.97
N GLY A 483 0.87 15.26 7.73
CA GLY A 483 -0.29 15.66 8.55
C GLY A 483 -0.77 17.10 8.35
N LYS A 484 -0.14 17.87 7.46
CA LYS A 484 -0.60 19.22 7.10
C LYS A 484 -1.75 19.14 6.10
N ALA A 485 -2.62 20.14 6.13
CA ALA A 485 -3.58 20.31 5.07
C ALA A 485 -2.86 20.64 3.75
N LEU A 486 -3.35 20.10 2.62
CA LEU A 486 -2.64 20.19 1.34
C LEU A 486 -2.52 21.62 0.81
N GLN A 487 -3.49 22.48 1.13
CA GLN A 487 -3.45 23.90 0.78
C GLN A 487 -2.40 24.70 1.58
N ASP A 488 -1.95 24.17 2.73
CA ASP A 488 -0.99 24.83 3.62
C ASP A 488 0.45 24.38 3.37
N LEU A 489 0.67 23.43 2.44
CA LEU A 489 2.01 22.99 2.07
C LEU A 489 2.77 24.11 1.37
N LYS A 490 4.01 24.33 1.80
CA LYS A 490 4.94 25.25 1.13
C LYS A 490 5.31 24.71 -0.25
N ALA A 491 5.85 25.57 -1.11
CA ALA A 491 6.22 25.20 -2.47
C ALA A 491 7.21 24.02 -2.54
N ASP A 492 8.19 23.97 -1.64
CA ASP A 492 9.15 22.87 -1.55
C ASP A 492 8.50 21.57 -1.04
N GLU A 493 7.60 21.66 -0.06
CA GLU A 493 6.84 20.51 0.46
C GLU A 493 5.89 19.94 -0.62
N ALA A 494 5.16 20.81 -1.32
CA ALA A 494 4.32 20.44 -2.45
C ALA A 494 5.15 19.85 -3.61
N GLY A 495 6.30 20.47 -3.93
CA GLY A 495 7.23 19.95 -4.93
C GLY A 495 7.72 18.54 -4.60
N ARG A 496 8.03 18.27 -3.32
CA ARG A 496 8.37 16.93 -2.83
C ARG A 496 7.24 15.93 -3.07
N LEU A 497 6.03 16.30 -2.67
CA LEU A 497 4.83 15.49 -2.87
C LEU A 497 4.58 15.19 -4.36
N TYR A 498 4.76 16.16 -5.26
CA TYR A 498 4.59 15.96 -6.71
C TYR A 498 5.54 14.91 -7.27
N TYR A 499 6.86 15.09 -7.07
CA TYR A 499 7.81 14.17 -7.69
C TYR A 499 7.76 12.78 -7.04
N ARG A 500 7.45 12.68 -5.75
CA ARG A 500 7.34 11.38 -5.09
C ARG A 500 6.12 10.60 -5.61
N SER A 501 4.94 11.22 -5.65
CA SER A 501 3.72 10.55 -6.12
C SER A 501 3.70 10.29 -7.64
N SER A 502 4.59 10.92 -8.42
CA SER A 502 4.62 10.83 -9.89
C SER A 502 4.77 9.42 -10.47
N LYS A 503 5.44 8.48 -9.76
CA LYS A 503 5.58 7.07 -10.18
C LYS A 503 4.22 6.42 -10.39
N TYR A 504 3.30 6.65 -9.46
CA TYR A 504 1.96 6.08 -9.50
C TYR A 504 1.09 6.77 -10.54
N LEU A 505 1.28 8.08 -10.73
CA LEU A 505 0.60 8.82 -11.78
C LEU A 505 1.03 8.40 -13.20
N ASP A 506 2.32 8.11 -13.42
CA ASP A 506 2.81 7.54 -14.69
C ASP A 506 2.21 6.16 -14.97
N ARG A 507 2.16 5.27 -13.97
CA ARG A 507 1.53 3.95 -14.09
C ARG A 507 0.02 4.05 -14.31
N PHE A 508 -0.65 4.96 -13.61
CA PHE A 508 -2.06 5.29 -13.78
C PHE A 508 -2.37 5.70 -15.23
N PHE A 509 -1.54 6.54 -15.85
CA PHE A 509 -1.70 6.92 -17.25
C PHE A 509 -1.51 5.72 -18.19
N LYS A 510 -0.49 4.89 -17.96
CA LYS A 510 -0.23 3.69 -18.77
C LYS A 510 -1.36 2.67 -18.70
N ALA A 511 -1.91 2.42 -17.51
CA ALA A 511 -3.08 1.56 -17.35
C ALA A 511 -4.27 2.11 -18.14
N GLY A 512 -4.47 3.43 -18.12
CA GLY A 512 -5.52 4.07 -18.89
C GLY A 512 -5.34 3.97 -20.41
N GLU A 513 -4.14 4.18 -20.91
CA GLU A 513 -3.80 4.00 -22.33
C GLU A 513 -4.00 2.55 -22.78
N GLY A 514 -3.51 1.59 -21.98
CA GLY A 514 -3.68 0.17 -22.26
C GLY A 514 -5.15 -0.23 -22.31
N LEU A 515 -5.99 0.36 -21.46
CA LEU A 515 -7.43 0.09 -21.48
C LEU A 515 -8.07 0.54 -22.79
N LEU A 516 -7.74 1.74 -23.26
CA LEU A 516 -8.26 2.26 -24.53
C LEU A 516 -7.81 1.40 -25.71
N GLU A 517 -6.54 0.99 -25.73
CA GLU A 517 -5.98 0.11 -26.74
C GLU A 517 -6.77 -1.22 -26.79
N LYS A 518 -6.98 -1.87 -25.63
CA LYS A 518 -7.70 -3.16 -25.54
C LYS A 518 -9.19 -3.05 -25.82
N THR A 519 -9.80 -1.89 -25.53
CA THR A 519 -11.22 -1.66 -25.77
C THR A 519 -11.51 -1.08 -27.15
N GLY A 520 -10.49 -0.74 -27.95
CA GLY A 520 -10.68 -0.09 -29.25
C GLY A 520 -11.44 1.24 -29.13
N GLY A 521 -11.38 1.87 -27.95
CA GLY A 521 -12.02 3.14 -27.70
C GLY A 521 -11.42 4.22 -28.60
N SER A 522 -12.25 4.83 -29.47
CA SER A 522 -11.81 5.94 -30.34
C SER A 522 -11.54 7.24 -29.56
N THR A 523 -11.97 7.29 -28.31
CA THR A 523 -11.71 8.38 -27.37
C THR A 523 -10.30 8.19 -26.82
N THR A 524 -9.36 9.03 -27.26
CA THR A 524 -8.01 9.13 -26.73
C THR A 524 -8.04 9.44 -25.21
N MET A 525 -7.08 8.93 -24.42
CA MET A 525 -6.97 9.26 -22.98
C MET A 525 -6.91 10.79 -22.81
N GLU A 526 -6.35 11.45 -23.81
CA GLU A 526 -6.36 12.88 -24.01
C GLU A 526 -7.77 13.47 -23.88
N LYS A 527 -8.79 12.92 -24.53
CA LYS A 527 -10.18 13.38 -24.41
C LYS A 527 -10.79 13.14 -23.04
N LEU A 528 -10.49 12.00 -22.42
CA LEU A 528 -10.95 11.69 -21.06
C LEU A 528 -10.31 12.63 -20.02
N ALA A 529 -9.07 13.04 -20.26
CA ALA A 529 -8.29 13.86 -19.34
C ALA A 529 -8.49 15.37 -19.53
N MET A 530 -8.96 15.84 -20.70
CA MET A 530 -9.13 17.28 -20.98
C MET A 530 -10.04 17.98 -19.95
N LYS A 531 -11.24 17.46 -19.70
CA LYS A 531 -12.22 18.12 -18.81
C LYS A 531 -11.76 18.13 -17.34
N PRO A 532 -11.31 17.01 -16.74
CA PRO A 532 -10.95 16.98 -15.32
C PRO A 532 -9.68 17.76 -15.00
N LEU A 533 -8.69 17.74 -15.90
CA LEU A 533 -7.45 18.48 -15.72
C LEU A 533 -7.57 19.97 -16.07
N GLN A 534 -8.76 20.40 -16.54
CA GLN A 534 -9.04 21.74 -17.06
C GLN A 534 -8.09 22.15 -18.21
N LEU A 535 -7.75 21.17 -19.04
CA LEU A 535 -6.83 21.36 -20.15
C LEU A 535 -7.64 21.67 -21.42
N GLN A 536 -7.24 22.74 -22.11
CA GLN A 536 -8.00 23.26 -23.26
C GLN A 536 -7.77 22.48 -24.56
N SER A 537 -6.81 21.56 -24.59
CA SER A 537 -6.46 20.81 -25.80
C SER A 537 -5.79 19.47 -25.50
N GLU A 538 -5.79 18.55 -26.47
CA GLU A 538 -5.04 17.29 -26.40
C GLU A 538 -3.53 17.55 -26.23
N LYS A 539 -3.01 18.61 -26.85
CA LYS A 539 -1.62 19.05 -26.67
C LYS A 539 -1.30 19.32 -25.20
N ALA A 540 -2.19 19.98 -24.48
CA ALA A 540 -2.01 20.29 -23.07
C ALA A 540 -2.02 19.01 -22.19
N VAL A 541 -2.77 17.97 -22.57
CA VAL A 541 -2.69 16.66 -21.90
C VAL A 541 -1.33 16.00 -22.15
N GLY A 542 -0.83 16.06 -23.38
CA GLY A 542 0.52 15.61 -23.72
C GLY A 542 1.60 16.34 -22.91
N GLU A 543 1.48 17.67 -22.78
CA GLU A 543 2.36 18.49 -21.95
C GLU A 543 2.31 18.09 -20.46
N PHE A 544 1.11 17.83 -19.92
CA PHE A 544 0.95 17.34 -18.55
C PHE A 544 1.60 15.97 -18.34
N LYS A 545 1.38 15.01 -19.25
CA LYS A 545 2.02 13.68 -19.19
C LYS A 545 3.53 13.79 -19.29
N ASN A 546 4.05 14.66 -20.15
CA ASN A 546 5.49 14.93 -20.25
C ASN A 546 6.03 15.50 -18.93
N ALA A 547 5.30 16.42 -18.29
CA ALA A 547 5.67 16.95 -16.99
C ALA A 547 5.72 15.83 -15.93
N VAL A 548 4.74 14.92 -15.90
CA VAL A 548 4.79 13.74 -15.02
C VAL A 548 6.00 12.84 -15.33
N GLY A 549 6.31 12.61 -16.60
CA GLY A 549 7.52 11.87 -17.00
C GLY A 549 8.81 12.50 -16.48
N VAL A 550 8.92 13.83 -16.53
CA VAL A 550 10.04 14.58 -15.93
C VAL A 550 10.08 14.42 -14.41
N LEU A 551 8.93 14.49 -13.72
CA LEU A 551 8.85 14.23 -12.28
C LEU A 551 9.33 12.81 -11.92
N VAL A 552 9.04 11.80 -12.74
CA VAL A 552 9.54 10.43 -12.56
C VAL A 552 11.06 10.39 -12.70
N GLN A 553 11.64 11.10 -13.68
CA GLN A 553 13.11 11.18 -13.81
C GLN A 553 13.75 11.87 -12.60
N ILE A 554 13.12 12.93 -12.09
CA ILE A 554 13.54 13.61 -10.86
C ILE A 554 13.51 12.64 -9.68
N ARG A 555 12.41 11.88 -9.51
CA ARG A 555 12.27 10.86 -8.46
C ARG A 555 13.39 9.83 -8.49
N LYS A 556 13.75 9.37 -9.70
CA LYS A 556 14.80 8.37 -9.91
C LYS A 556 16.22 8.93 -9.77
N GLY A 557 16.39 10.25 -9.67
CA GLY A 557 17.69 10.91 -9.67
C GLY A 557 18.37 10.92 -11.06
N ASN A 558 17.61 10.65 -12.12
CA ASN A 558 18.10 10.62 -13.50
C ASN A 558 17.95 11.97 -14.22
N TYR A 559 17.21 12.91 -13.63
CA TYR A 559 17.03 14.23 -14.23
C TYR A 559 18.32 15.04 -14.19
N GLN A 560 18.76 15.50 -15.36
CA GLN A 560 19.91 16.39 -15.50
C GLN A 560 19.41 17.84 -15.52
N PHE A 561 19.82 18.61 -14.52
CA PHE A 561 19.51 20.03 -14.43
C PHE A 561 20.26 20.79 -15.54
N THR A 562 19.54 21.64 -16.27
CA THR A 562 20.14 22.58 -17.22
C THR A 562 20.98 23.63 -16.50
N GLU A 563 21.86 24.34 -17.21
CA GLU A 563 22.66 25.44 -16.63
C GLU A 563 21.80 26.49 -15.93
N GLN A 564 20.63 26.80 -16.48
CA GLN A 564 19.67 27.76 -15.91
C GLN A 564 18.97 27.23 -14.66
N GLU A 565 18.93 25.91 -14.49
CA GLU A 565 18.33 25.25 -13.33
C GLU A 565 19.37 24.91 -12.26
N LYS A 566 20.67 25.14 -12.52
CA LYS A 566 21.72 24.95 -11.52
C LYS A 566 21.47 25.88 -10.34
N GLY A 567 21.33 25.29 -9.16
CA GLY A 567 21.02 25.99 -7.92
C GLY A 567 19.56 25.87 -7.48
N LEU A 568 18.66 25.39 -8.34
CA LEU A 568 17.32 24.99 -7.91
C LEU A 568 17.42 23.70 -7.08
N SER A 569 16.61 23.63 -6.01
CA SER A 569 16.36 22.35 -5.38
C SER A 569 15.48 21.47 -6.29
N VAL A 570 15.54 20.17 -6.07
CA VAL A 570 14.68 19.18 -6.72
C VAL A 570 13.21 19.53 -6.51
N GLU A 571 12.87 19.91 -5.29
CA GLU A 571 11.54 20.31 -4.86
C GLU A 571 11.07 21.56 -5.59
N ALA A 572 11.91 22.60 -5.70
CA ALA A 572 11.60 23.82 -6.43
C ALA A 572 11.38 23.56 -7.92
N LYS A 573 12.18 22.68 -8.53
CA LYS A 573 12.00 22.27 -9.93
C LYS A 573 10.70 21.49 -10.15
N ALA A 574 10.38 20.56 -9.24
CA ALA A 574 9.14 19.79 -9.32
C ALA A 574 7.90 20.71 -9.16
N PHE A 575 7.96 21.66 -8.24
CA PHE A 575 6.90 22.65 -8.03
C PHE A 575 6.72 23.57 -9.24
N SER A 576 7.81 24.12 -9.79
CA SER A 576 7.74 25.00 -10.96
C SER A 576 7.15 24.27 -12.16
N LEU A 577 7.50 23.00 -12.34
CA LEU A 577 6.96 22.17 -13.41
C LEU A 577 5.44 22.02 -13.31
N MET A 578 4.87 21.73 -12.14
CA MET A 578 3.41 21.66 -11.99
C MET A 578 2.75 23.05 -12.12
N THR A 579 3.42 24.12 -11.70
CA THR A 579 2.94 25.49 -11.89
C THR A 579 2.78 25.84 -13.37
N THR A 580 3.67 25.35 -14.26
CA THR A 580 3.50 25.53 -15.72
C THR A 580 2.25 24.84 -16.27
N GLN A 581 1.74 23.84 -15.56
CA GLN A 581 0.50 23.13 -15.87
C GLN A 581 -0.73 23.78 -15.21
N ASN A 582 -0.57 25.04 -14.73
CA ASN A 582 -1.59 25.81 -14.02
C ASN A 582 -2.08 25.11 -12.73
N ILE A 583 -1.20 24.37 -12.05
CA ILE A 583 -1.48 23.77 -10.72
C ILE A 583 -0.77 24.62 -9.67
N LYS A 584 -1.54 25.31 -8.84
CA LYS A 584 -1.03 26.35 -7.93
C LYS A 584 -0.54 25.80 -6.60
N ASN A 585 -1.13 24.71 -6.13
CA ASN A 585 -0.82 24.09 -4.84
C ASN A 585 -1.15 22.59 -4.84
N ALA A 586 -0.81 21.91 -3.75
CA ALA A 586 -0.98 20.47 -3.64
C ALA A 586 -2.45 20.03 -3.56
N GLN A 587 -3.34 20.85 -2.99
CA GLN A 587 -4.78 20.54 -2.99
C GLN A 587 -5.33 20.52 -4.42
N GLU A 588 -5.04 21.55 -5.21
CA GLU A 588 -5.47 21.62 -6.62
C GLU A 588 -4.90 20.46 -7.45
N PHE A 589 -3.65 20.07 -7.19
CA PHE A 589 -3.07 18.88 -7.81
C PHE A 589 -3.91 17.63 -7.52
N VAL A 590 -4.20 17.37 -6.25
CA VAL A 590 -4.96 16.20 -5.81
C VAL A 590 -6.39 16.24 -6.33
N ASP A 591 -7.05 17.39 -6.31
CA ASP A 591 -8.41 17.56 -6.82
C ASP A 591 -8.50 17.21 -8.32
N ARG A 592 -7.53 17.69 -9.12
CA ARG A 592 -7.49 17.42 -10.56
C ARG A 592 -7.21 15.95 -10.86
N ILE A 593 -6.28 15.31 -10.13
CA ILE A 593 -6.01 13.87 -10.29
C ILE A 593 -7.22 13.04 -9.83
N THR A 594 -7.89 13.45 -8.76
CA THR A 594 -9.12 12.79 -8.26
C THR A 594 -10.24 12.86 -9.30
N ALA A 595 -10.48 14.04 -9.89
CA ALA A 595 -11.48 14.22 -10.93
C ALA A 595 -11.15 13.39 -12.19
N LEU A 596 -9.87 13.27 -12.53
CA LEU A 596 -9.39 12.40 -13.60
C LEU A 596 -9.67 10.92 -13.28
N ALA A 597 -9.38 10.48 -12.06
CA ALA A 597 -9.66 9.11 -11.59
C ALA A 597 -11.15 8.76 -11.64
N GLN A 598 -12.02 9.70 -11.25
CA GLN A 598 -13.47 9.55 -11.33
C GLN A 598 -13.93 9.40 -12.78
N THR A 599 -13.50 10.31 -13.65
CA THR A 599 -13.89 10.32 -15.08
C THR A 599 -13.43 9.05 -15.78
N PHE A 600 -12.19 8.62 -15.52
CA PHE A 600 -11.70 7.37 -16.06
C PHE A 600 -12.51 6.17 -15.56
N ASN A 601 -12.80 6.06 -14.26
CA ASN A 601 -13.62 4.96 -13.74
C ASN A 601 -14.99 4.90 -14.43
N ILE A 602 -15.63 6.05 -14.67
CA ILE A 602 -16.91 6.12 -15.38
C ILE A 602 -16.77 5.51 -16.78
N GLU A 603 -15.79 5.97 -17.55
CA GLU A 603 -15.66 5.58 -18.96
C GLU A 603 -15.10 4.17 -19.13
N ALA A 604 -14.15 3.78 -18.28
CA ALA A 604 -13.61 2.43 -18.22
C ALA A 604 -14.70 1.39 -17.96
N ARG A 605 -15.53 1.61 -16.95
CA ARG A 605 -16.60 0.68 -16.57
C ARG A 605 -17.68 0.58 -17.64
N LYS A 606 -18.03 1.69 -18.32
CA LYS A 606 -18.92 1.66 -19.50
C LYS A 606 -18.34 0.79 -20.61
N LEU A 607 -17.06 0.98 -20.95
CA LEU A 607 -16.39 0.22 -22.01
C LEU A 607 -16.28 -1.27 -21.67
N ILE A 608 -16.04 -1.60 -20.40
CA ILE A 608 -15.92 -2.96 -19.92
C ILE A 608 -17.28 -3.67 -19.93
N GLU A 609 -18.34 -3.02 -19.42
CA GLU A 609 -19.69 -3.61 -19.37
C GLU A 609 -20.23 -3.88 -20.77
N LEU A 610 -20.07 -2.91 -21.70
CA LEU A 610 -20.50 -3.06 -23.10
C LEU A 610 -19.89 -4.28 -23.80
N LYS A 611 -18.70 -4.73 -23.38
CA LYS A 611 -17.97 -5.82 -24.05
C LYS A 611 -18.13 -7.18 -23.39
N ASN A 612 -18.21 -7.20 -22.06
CA ASN A 612 -17.91 -8.44 -21.31
C ASN A 612 -18.98 -8.81 -20.28
N ASN A 613 -20.01 -7.98 -20.05
CA ASN A 613 -21.07 -8.19 -19.05
C ASN A 613 -20.53 -8.70 -17.70
N ILE A 614 -19.45 -8.07 -17.21
CA ILE A 614 -18.67 -8.57 -16.06
C ILE A 614 -19.48 -8.41 -14.76
N TYR A 615 -20.45 -7.50 -14.73
CA TYR A 615 -21.18 -7.14 -13.53
C TYR A 615 -22.46 -7.96 -13.29
N ASP A 616 -22.76 -8.96 -14.13
CA ASP A 616 -23.97 -9.78 -14.04
C ASP A 616 -23.85 -11.03 -13.16
N ASP A 617 -22.70 -11.29 -12.55
CA ASP A 617 -22.56 -12.46 -11.67
C ASP A 617 -23.14 -12.18 -10.27
N GLU A 618 -24.45 -12.38 -10.12
CA GLU A 618 -25.11 -12.45 -8.79
C GLU A 618 -24.38 -13.40 -7.84
N LYS A 619 -23.66 -14.42 -8.35
CA LYS A 619 -22.93 -15.38 -7.51
C LYS A 619 -21.79 -14.73 -6.75
N THR A 620 -21.13 -13.71 -7.28
CA THR A 620 -19.96 -13.07 -6.65
C THR A 620 -20.34 -12.31 -5.38
N THR A 621 -21.46 -11.58 -5.39
CA THR A 621 -21.95 -10.91 -4.16
C THR A 621 -22.43 -11.94 -3.14
N ILE A 622 -23.14 -12.97 -3.61
CA ILE A 622 -23.72 -13.98 -2.73
C ILE A 622 -22.62 -14.81 -2.07
N SER A 623 -21.53 -15.15 -2.76
CA SER A 623 -20.45 -15.95 -2.20
C SER A 623 -19.71 -15.19 -1.09
N PHE A 624 -19.47 -13.89 -1.27
CA PHE A 624 -18.78 -13.08 -0.27
C PHE A 624 -19.61 -12.86 1.01
N VAL A 625 -20.90 -12.53 0.85
CA VAL A 625 -21.83 -12.38 1.98
C VAL A 625 -22.04 -13.71 2.70
N LYS A 626 -22.11 -14.83 1.97
CA LYS A 626 -22.20 -16.18 2.55
C LYS A 626 -20.94 -16.57 3.29
N ALA A 627 -19.76 -16.39 2.69
CA ALA A 627 -18.47 -16.66 3.35
C ALA A 627 -18.32 -15.83 4.63
N TYR A 628 -18.79 -14.58 4.61
CA TYR A 628 -18.82 -13.74 5.80
C TYR A 628 -19.79 -14.27 6.88
N ALA A 629 -21.01 -14.65 6.49
CA ALA A 629 -21.98 -15.24 7.41
C ALA A 629 -21.42 -16.53 8.06
N GLU A 630 -20.84 -17.42 7.25
CA GLU A 630 -20.20 -18.65 7.70
C GLU A 630 -19.05 -18.39 8.69
N LEU A 631 -18.19 -17.39 8.42
CA LEU A 631 -17.10 -17.00 9.32
C LEU A 631 -17.57 -16.41 10.65
N LEU A 632 -18.73 -15.75 10.65
CA LEU A 632 -19.39 -15.29 11.87
C LEU A 632 -20.10 -16.42 12.62
N GLY A 633 -20.10 -17.65 12.08
CA GLY A 633 -20.83 -18.80 12.62
C GLY A 633 -22.34 -18.64 12.49
N LYS A 634 -22.81 -18.03 11.39
CA LYS A 634 -24.21 -17.65 11.17
C LYS A 634 -24.80 -18.16 9.88
#